data_AF-A0A9P8P2X1-F1
#
_entry.id   AF-A0A9P8P2X1-F1
#
_cell.length_a   1.000
_cell.length_b   1.000
_cell.length_c   1.000
_cell.angle_alpha   90.00
_cell.angle_beta   90.00
_cell.angle_gamma   90.00
#
_symmetry.space_group_name_H-M   'P 1'
#
loop_
_entity.id
_entity.type
_entity.pdbx_description
1 polymer ?
#
loop_
_entity_poly.entity_id
_entity_poly.type
_entity_poly.pdbx_seq_one_letter_code
_entity_poly.pdbx_strand_id
1 'polypeptide(L)'
;MFLNPYLKRPSGLLEFCKESLLRARQLTVSIIADDSAAGLRQYIRNLDRLSDILCRVIDLCEFVRVAHPNKAFVNAAADCHKEMFRFMNELNTSEEMYLKLERVLHDPELSKELSMEEISVGKLLYADFQKAGLGLAGEGKSTYVELSQHIAEVGQQFADEVYEVESAEVLVPKSEVRPGDFTPELEKYIHVTANGVKVPLYGHVPMEVLRTCPNRDVRRRVWVAMHTAKPIQLKRLTHLVIYRRLLAAQFQHHSFGAYQLNDKMARSPENVRRFLEKLALEIRPEVEQELKVLAKSVNIDSDPIKEIRPWDREYLAARYLSRQKSTSTEDISAYFSLGTVVQGLSDLFKSIYGIELRPAKVQPGEVWEPSVRKFEATSDRDGVVGIIYMDLFYRSNKTLNPAHFTICCSRKIYPEELDENDPFNLKLPTVQTKKHGDDTFQLPVISLVCNFQPEHVHGDQEKCLLSLAQVETLFHEMGHAMHSMLGRTNLHNVSGTRCPTDFVELPSILMEFFAKDERVLLSFARHHKTGERLPQALLRRHQADHSFLDKCETFSQIKMAYLDQQLHGAIDFNFDPLRCYHDVERHFEAFKDDESSWVAKFGHLYSYGAMYYSYLFDRVIATRIWEHLFAEDPFSRASGDKFQNQVLKWGGSRDPWELVADVLELPELRRGDAAAMELLSHNGASSGDKKYEVNLSPSSTIAEVKEQLAGETDIPADRQRLIYSGKVLKDAETVAAYKIQDGHTIHLVKGAAKSGSAGPESTAASSGQPGANSDTSSIPQNIAAGQGAFNPLAGLTGARYAGLNVPMPSMESLGFGADGMQLPDESQMEQMMENPMFQESMRAMLSDPQMLDFLIQQSPQLSAMGPAAREMLQSEYFRNMLTNPQMMRSMMQMQRSMGGPSASAFPAPGGASAEAGSSTSTNNAGGSTSGSGSGSGSGSAAAANPFAALLGGNMGAGLGGLGGLGGFPGFAAPADNRPPEEVFEVQLRQLNDMGFFDFDSNVRALRRSGGSVEGAIEALLNGNI
;
A
#
# COMPACT_ATOMS: atom_id res chain seq x y z
N MET A 1 -5.98 -20.19 17.77
CA MET A 1 -4.90 -19.61 16.93
C MET A 1 -3.61 -19.51 17.73
N PHE A 2 -2.43 -19.56 17.10
CA PHE A 2 -1.10 -19.32 17.69
C PHE A 2 -0.76 -20.18 18.94
N LEU A 3 -1.41 -21.34 19.11
CA LEU A 3 -1.43 -22.14 20.36
C LEU A 3 -1.98 -21.39 21.59
N ASN A 4 -2.59 -20.22 21.43
CA ASN A 4 -3.26 -19.51 22.50
C ASN A 4 -4.55 -20.25 22.90
N PRO A 5 -4.70 -20.71 24.16
CA PRO A 5 -5.87 -21.47 24.61
C PRO A 5 -7.18 -20.67 24.55
N TYR A 6 -7.11 -19.34 24.64
CA TYR A 6 -8.25 -18.45 24.52
C TYR A 6 -8.77 -18.33 23.08
N LEU A 7 -7.89 -18.38 22.08
CA LEU A 7 -8.22 -18.16 20.67
C LEU A 7 -8.84 -19.39 19.98
N LYS A 8 -9.71 -20.11 20.71
CA LYS A 8 -10.55 -21.20 20.21
C LYS A 8 -11.95 -20.73 19.80
N ARG A 9 -12.38 -19.56 20.30
CA ARG A 9 -13.69 -18.94 20.04
C ARG A 9 -13.57 -17.41 20.16
N PRO A 10 -14.44 -16.61 19.50
CA PRO A 10 -14.40 -15.15 19.58
C PRO A 10 -14.49 -14.60 21.02
N SER A 11 -15.36 -15.15 21.86
CA SER A 11 -15.48 -14.71 23.26
C SER A 11 -14.19 -14.93 24.06
N GLY A 12 -13.38 -15.91 23.68
CA GLY A 12 -12.10 -16.20 24.33
C GLY A 12 -11.08 -15.09 24.10
N LEU A 13 -11.10 -14.40 22.96
CA LEU A 13 -10.27 -13.22 22.74
C LEU A 13 -10.66 -12.08 23.72
N LEU A 14 -11.96 -11.88 23.97
CA LEU A 14 -12.45 -10.95 25.00
C LEU A 14 -12.07 -11.40 26.42
N GLU A 15 -12.08 -12.71 26.71
CA GLU A 15 -11.61 -13.28 27.99
C GLU A 15 -10.10 -12.99 28.19
N PHE A 16 -9.27 -13.22 27.18
CA PHE A 16 -7.83 -12.93 27.19
C PHE A 16 -7.53 -11.44 27.34
N CYS A 17 -8.27 -10.58 26.63
CA CYS A 17 -8.17 -9.13 26.76
C CYS A 17 -8.48 -8.67 28.18
N LYS A 18 -9.55 -9.18 28.79
CA LYS A 18 -9.94 -8.83 30.17
C LYS A 18 -8.93 -9.29 31.21
N GLU A 19 -8.38 -10.49 31.08
CA GLU A 19 -7.32 -10.94 31.99
C GLU A 19 -6.05 -10.08 31.84
N SER A 20 -5.58 -9.86 30.60
CA SER A 20 -4.37 -9.09 30.35
C SER A 20 -4.50 -7.65 30.84
N LEU A 21 -5.67 -7.04 30.64
CA LEU A 21 -5.98 -5.70 31.15
C LEU A 21 -6.04 -5.65 32.69
N LEU A 22 -6.53 -6.70 33.35
CA LEU A 22 -6.50 -6.82 34.80
C LEU A 22 -5.05 -6.90 35.33
N ARG A 23 -4.20 -7.74 34.72
CA ARG A 23 -2.78 -7.86 35.07
C ARG A 23 -2.03 -6.56 34.85
N ALA A 24 -2.26 -5.91 33.69
CA ALA A 24 -1.68 -4.62 33.35
C ALA A 24 -2.04 -3.56 34.40
N ARG A 25 -3.33 -3.41 34.75
CA ARG A 25 -3.78 -2.49 35.81
C ARG A 25 -3.15 -2.77 37.18
N GLN A 26 -3.05 -4.04 37.57
CA GLN A 26 -2.39 -4.43 38.82
C GLN A 26 -0.90 -4.06 38.81
N LEU A 27 -0.21 -4.29 37.69
CA LEU A 27 1.19 -3.93 37.51
C LEU A 27 1.38 -2.41 37.52
N THR A 28 0.53 -1.64 36.84
CA THR A 28 0.53 -0.16 36.88
C THR A 28 0.44 0.37 38.32
N VAL A 29 -0.51 -0.13 39.12
CA VAL A 29 -0.66 0.27 40.53
C VAL A 29 0.60 -0.09 41.34
N SER A 30 1.21 -1.25 41.10
CA SER A 30 2.45 -1.67 41.76
C SER A 30 3.64 -0.78 41.38
N ILE A 31 3.78 -0.44 40.09
CA ILE A 31 4.83 0.44 39.55
C ILE A 31 4.74 1.85 40.14
N ILE A 32 3.52 2.38 40.26
CA ILE A 32 3.28 3.69 40.86
C ILE A 32 3.62 3.64 42.36
N ALA A 33 3.09 2.66 43.10
CA ALA A 33 3.22 2.61 44.57
C ALA A 33 4.63 2.26 45.09
N ASP A 34 5.47 1.55 44.34
CA ASP A 34 6.81 1.14 44.82
C ASP A 34 7.87 2.23 44.60
N ASP A 35 8.02 3.13 45.58
CA ASP A 35 9.10 4.13 45.64
C ASP A 35 10.38 3.63 46.31
N SER A 36 10.53 2.31 46.51
CA SER A 36 11.77 1.75 47.04
C SER A 36 12.93 1.92 46.05
N ALA A 37 14.15 1.92 46.56
CA ALA A 37 15.34 1.95 45.72
C ALA A 37 15.49 0.69 44.83
N ALA A 38 14.75 -0.39 45.10
CA ALA A 38 14.69 -1.55 44.20
C ALA A 38 13.68 -1.30 43.07
N GLY A 39 12.46 -0.86 43.40
CA GLY A 39 11.41 -0.53 42.44
C GLY A 39 11.82 0.55 41.44
N LEU A 40 12.54 1.59 41.89
CA LEU A 40 13.07 2.64 41.01
C LEU A 40 14.13 2.13 40.02
N ARG A 41 14.99 1.18 40.42
CA ARG A 41 15.97 0.55 39.51
C ARG A 41 15.30 -0.39 38.51
N GLN A 42 14.26 -1.10 38.93
CA GLN A 42 13.49 -2.01 38.07
C GLN A 42 12.41 -1.29 37.25
N TYR A 43 12.23 0.03 37.42
CA TYR A 43 11.11 0.79 36.90
C TYR A 43 10.91 0.62 35.39
N ILE A 44 12.00 0.74 34.61
CA ILE A 44 11.96 0.63 33.14
C ILE A 44 11.66 -0.82 32.71
N ARG A 45 12.18 -1.84 33.41
CA ARG A 45 11.82 -3.25 33.14
C ARG A 45 10.34 -3.51 33.41
N ASN A 46 9.79 -2.91 34.45
CA ASN A 46 8.38 -3.05 34.77
C ASN A 46 7.49 -2.30 33.77
N LEU A 47 7.93 -1.18 33.19
CA LEU A 47 7.25 -0.53 32.05
C LEU A 47 7.34 -1.38 30.75
N ASP A 48 8.48 -2.00 30.47
CA ASP A 48 8.64 -2.93 29.34
C ASP A 48 7.74 -4.17 29.51
N ARG A 49 7.66 -4.71 30.73
CA ARG A 49 6.76 -5.80 31.10
C ARG A 49 5.29 -5.42 30.97
N LEU A 50 4.92 -4.22 31.41
CA LEU A 50 3.57 -3.66 31.21
C LEU A 50 3.25 -3.53 29.72
N SER A 51 4.24 -3.14 28.92
CA SER A 51 4.13 -3.09 27.46
C SER A 51 3.89 -4.49 26.89
N ASP A 52 4.74 -5.48 27.16
CA ASP A 52 4.59 -6.88 26.70
C ASP A 52 3.20 -7.47 27.02
N ILE A 53 2.67 -7.24 28.23
CA ILE A 53 1.32 -7.70 28.62
C ILE A 53 0.22 -7.15 27.69
N LEU A 54 0.32 -5.88 27.29
CA LEU A 54 -0.67 -5.19 26.47
C LEU A 54 -0.49 -5.50 24.98
N CYS A 55 0.76 -5.44 24.48
CA CYS A 55 1.09 -5.68 23.06
C CYS A 55 0.76 -7.10 22.62
N ARG A 56 0.90 -8.08 23.50
CA ARG A 56 0.47 -9.47 23.24
C ARG A 56 -1.04 -9.64 23.02
N VAL A 57 -1.85 -8.61 23.31
CA VAL A 57 -3.25 -8.51 22.88
C VAL A 57 -3.40 -7.55 21.70
N ILE A 58 -2.80 -6.35 21.74
CA ILE A 58 -2.97 -5.32 20.70
C ILE A 58 -2.46 -5.81 19.33
N ASP A 59 -1.21 -6.28 19.27
CA ASP A 59 -0.53 -6.69 18.03
C ASP A 59 -1.27 -7.88 17.38
N LEU A 60 -1.74 -8.80 18.23
CA LEU A 60 -2.61 -9.92 17.86
C LEU A 60 -3.96 -9.44 17.31
N CYS A 61 -4.60 -8.45 17.95
CA CYS A 61 -5.88 -7.91 17.51
C CYS A 61 -5.76 -7.19 16.17
N GLU A 62 -4.69 -6.41 15.96
CA GLU A 62 -4.42 -5.76 14.67
C GLU A 62 -4.30 -6.79 13.54
N PHE A 63 -3.54 -7.86 13.76
CA PHE A 63 -3.49 -8.95 12.80
C PHE A 63 -4.87 -9.61 12.56
N VAL A 64 -5.61 -9.95 13.64
CA VAL A 64 -6.92 -10.61 13.52
C VAL A 64 -7.94 -9.75 12.79
N ARG A 65 -7.94 -8.42 13.00
CA ARG A 65 -8.85 -7.47 12.36
C ARG A 65 -8.72 -7.46 10.83
N VAL A 66 -7.54 -7.72 10.29
CA VAL A 66 -7.23 -7.56 8.85
C VAL A 66 -6.99 -8.87 8.08
N ALA A 67 -6.90 -10.01 8.75
CA ALA A 67 -6.59 -11.30 8.11
C ALA A 67 -7.55 -12.45 8.46
N HIS A 68 -8.34 -12.34 9.53
CA HIS A 68 -9.15 -13.45 10.03
C HIS A 68 -10.46 -13.62 9.23
N PRO A 69 -10.79 -14.83 8.72
CA PRO A 69 -11.92 -15.01 7.82
C PRO A 69 -13.30 -14.87 8.50
N ASN A 70 -13.40 -15.23 9.79
CA ASN A 70 -14.64 -15.13 10.54
C ASN A 70 -14.84 -13.72 11.15
N LYS A 71 -15.88 -13.01 10.71
CA LYS A 71 -16.28 -11.67 11.21
C LYS A 71 -16.46 -11.60 12.73
N ALA A 72 -16.89 -12.68 13.40
CA ALA A 72 -17.06 -12.66 14.85
C ALA A 72 -15.72 -12.50 15.60
N PHE A 73 -14.63 -13.06 15.07
CA PHE A 73 -13.28 -12.83 15.60
C PHE A 73 -12.77 -11.42 15.26
N VAL A 74 -13.07 -10.90 14.07
CA VAL A 74 -12.74 -9.52 13.66
C VAL A 74 -13.41 -8.50 14.59
N ASN A 75 -14.71 -8.66 14.85
CA ASN A 75 -15.46 -7.80 15.77
C ASN A 75 -14.91 -7.89 17.20
N ALA A 76 -14.70 -9.11 17.72
CA ALA A 76 -14.10 -9.30 19.05
C ALA A 76 -12.70 -8.68 19.16
N ALA A 77 -11.90 -8.71 18.08
CA ALA A 77 -10.59 -8.07 18.03
C ALA A 77 -10.69 -6.54 17.98
N ALA A 78 -11.68 -5.98 17.28
CA ALA A 78 -11.95 -4.54 17.30
C ALA A 78 -12.39 -4.05 18.70
N ASP A 79 -13.24 -4.80 19.38
CA ASP A 79 -13.64 -4.52 20.78
C ASP A 79 -12.44 -4.59 21.74
N CYS A 80 -11.62 -5.64 21.64
CA CYS A 80 -10.40 -5.77 22.44
C CYS A 80 -9.40 -4.64 22.17
N HIS A 81 -9.19 -4.30 20.90
CA HIS A 81 -8.32 -3.19 20.51
C HIS A 81 -8.82 -1.87 21.10
N LYS A 82 -10.12 -1.58 21.03
CA LYS A 82 -10.73 -0.38 21.62
C LYS A 82 -10.50 -0.27 23.12
N GLU A 83 -10.73 -1.34 23.87
CA GLU A 83 -10.55 -1.36 25.33
C GLU A 83 -9.06 -1.26 25.73
N MET A 84 -8.17 -1.94 25.01
CA MET A 84 -6.71 -1.83 25.27
C MET A 84 -6.17 -0.45 24.90
N PHE A 85 -6.57 0.12 23.77
CA PHE A 85 -6.16 1.45 23.33
C PHE A 85 -6.64 2.55 24.29
N ARG A 86 -7.85 2.40 24.86
CA ARG A 86 -8.33 3.26 25.94
C ARG A 86 -7.39 3.24 27.14
N PHE A 87 -7.04 2.06 27.64
CA PHE A 87 -6.15 1.95 28.80
C PHE A 87 -4.72 2.43 28.48
N MET A 88 -4.22 2.19 27.27
CA MET A 88 -2.97 2.79 26.82
C MET A 88 -3.01 4.32 26.87
N ASN A 89 -4.11 4.96 26.44
CA ASN A 89 -4.24 6.43 26.57
C ASN A 89 -4.31 6.91 28.04
N GLU A 90 -4.91 6.14 28.93
CA GLU A 90 -4.87 6.40 30.39
C GLU A 90 -3.42 6.33 30.92
N LEU A 91 -2.58 5.42 30.40
CA LEU A 91 -1.15 5.33 30.73
C LEU A 91 -0.32 6.44 30.06
N ASN A 92 -0.55 6.77 28.79
CA ASN A 92 0.09 7.85 28.03
C ASN A 92 -0.04 9.22 28.72
N THR A 93 -1.11 9.40 29.49
CA THR A 93 -1.46 10.66 30.15
C THR A 93 -1.21 10.65 31.66
N SER A 94 -0.56 9.61 32.18
CA SER A 94 -0.23 9.45 33.60
C SER A 94 0.97 10.30 34.02
N GLU A 95 0.68 11.44 34.65
CA GLU A 95 1.68 12.37 35.19
C GLU A 95 2.57 11.74 36.27
N GLU A 96 2.02 10.85 37.12
CA GLU A 96 2.79 10.13 38.14
C GLU A 96 3.85 9.20 37.51
N MET A 97 3.49 8.51 36.42
CA MET A 97 4.44 7.65 35.70
C MET A 97 5.51 8.47 34.97
N TYR A 98 5.12 9.58 34.34
CA TYR A 98 6.04 10.52 33.71
C TYR A 98 7.08 11.07 34.71
N LEU A 99 6.64 11.61 35.86
CA LEU A 99 7.52 12.19 36.87
C LEU A 99 8.44 11.12 37.51
N LYS A 100 7.97 9.89 37.64
CA LYS A 100 8.78 8.78 38.17
C LYS A 100 9.82 8.30 37.16
N LEU A 101 9.49 8.24 35.87
CA LEU A 101 10.46 7.98 34.80
C LEU A 101 11.50 9.10 34.71
N GLU A 102 11.06 10.37 34.80
CA GLU A 102 11.92 11.54 34.82
C GLU A 102 12.95 11.46 35.95
N ARG A 103 12.52 11.09 37.16
CA ARG A 103 13.40 10.85 38.31
C ARG A 103 14.41 9.72 38.06
N VAL A 104 13.95 8.58 37.52
CA VAL A 104 14.82 7.42 37.23
C VAL A 104 15.91 7.75 36.19
N LEU A 105 15.59 8.58 35.20
CA LEU A 105 16.53 9.01 34.17
C LEU A 105 17.50 10.13 34.61
N HIS A 106 17.03 11.07 35.44
CA HIS A 106 17.81 12.26 35.81
C HIS A 106 18.56 12.14 37.14
N ASP A 107 18.23 11.18 38.01
CA ASP A 107 19.01 10.88 39.22
C ASP A 107 20.34 10.18 38.83
N PRO A 108 21.51 10.79 39.08
CA PRO A 108 22.80 10.20 38.70
C PRO A 108 23.14 8.91 39.44
N GLU A 109 22.53 8.62 40.60
CA GLU A 109 22.81 7.38 41.34
C GLU A 109 21.92 6.23 40.86
N LEU A 110 20.69 6.50 40.43
CA LEU A 110 19.84 5.50 39.78
C LEU A 110 20.33 5.17 38.36
N SER A 111 20.57 6.20 37.54
CA SER A 111 20.90 6.04 36.12
C SER A 111 22.21 5.30 35.85
N LYS A 112 23.20 5.35 36.76
CA LYS A 112 24.46 4.58 36.67
C LYS A 112 24.28 3.07 36.85
N GLU A 113 23.21 2.64 37.50
CA GLU A 113 22.92 1.22 37.74
C GLU A 113 22.07 0.58 36.62
N LEU A 114 21.54 1.39 35.71
CA LEU A 114 20.79 0.94 34.53
C LEU A 114 21.74 0.52 33.40
N SER A 115 21.33 -0.49 32.63
CA SER A 115 22.00 -0.80 31.37
C SER A 115 21.76 0.27 30.30
N MET A 116 22.65 0.32 29.29
CA MET A 116 22.48 1.22 28.13
C MET A 116 21.16 1.00 27.40
N GLU A 117 20.65 -0.23 27.38
CA GLU A 117 19.37 -0.58 26.75
C GLU A 117 18.19 -0.04 27.56
N GLU A 118 18.21 -0.18 28.89
CA GLU A 118 17.22 0.43 29.79
C GLU A 118 17.22 1.95 29.68
N ILE A 119 18.38 2.60 29.65
CA ILE A 119 18.47 4.05 29.46
C ILE A 119 17.88 4.47 28.10
N SER A 120 18.08 3.67 27.04
CA SER A 120 17.57 3.97 25.70
C SER A 120 16.05 3.80 25.62
N VAL A 121 15.49 2.71 26.17
CA VAL A 121 14.03 2.50 26.28
C VAL A 121 13.40 3.56 27.18
N GLY A 122 14.02 3.90 28.31
CA GLY A 122 13.53 4.95 29.20
C GLY A 122 13.44 6.31 28.51
N LYS A 123 14.45 6.68 27.71
CA LYS A 123 14.42 7.93 26.90
C LYS A 123 13.31 7.91 25.86
N LEU A 124 13.11 6.79 25.16
CA LEU A 124 12.02 6.62 24.20
C LEU A 124 10.65 6.83 24.87
N LEU A 125 10.40 6.12 25.98
CA LEU A 125 9.16 6.23 26.76
C LEU A 125 8.96 7.65 27.30
N TYR A 126 10.02 8.32 27.77
CA TYR A 126 9.97 9.69 28.26
C TYR A 126 9.62 10.69 27.15
N ALA A 127 10.21 10.53 25.95
CA ALA A 127 9.82 11.30 24.78
C ALA A 127 8.35 11.06 24.40
N ASP A 128 7.86 9.82 24.46
CA ASP A 128 6.47 9.49 24.13
C ASP A 128 5.46 10.06 25.15
N PHE A 129 5.83 10.21 26.42
CA PHE A 129 5.05 10.98 27.40
C PHE A 129 5.02 12.49 27.09
N GLN A 130 6.17 13.09 26.73
CA GLN A 130 6.24 14.52 26.35
C GLN A 130 5.40 14.79 25.10
N LYS A 131 5.51 13.91 24.11
CA LYS A 131 4.67 13.84 22.91
C LYS A 131 3.18 13.73 23.23
N ALA A 132 2.79 13.13 24.36
CA ALA A 132 1.39 13.04 24.80
C ALA A 132 0.88 14.33 25.48
N GLY A 133 1.71 15.38 25.53
CA GLY A 133 1.41 16.65 26.17
C GLY A 133 1.65 16.65 27.69
N LEU A 134 2.37 15.67 28.24
CA LEU A 134 2.86 15.76 29.62
C LEU A 134 4.07 16.69 29.70
N GLY A 135 4.18 17.42 30.81
CA GLY A 135 5.04 18.60 30.93
C GLY A 135 4.40 19.90 30.41
N LEU A 136 3.27 19.85 29.67
CA LEU A 136 2.49 21.03 29.34
C LEU A 136 1.48 21.37 30.46
N ALA A 137 1.40 22.64 30.83
CA ALA A 137 0.48 23.15 31.86
C ALA A 137 -0.52 24.17 31.28
N GLY A 138 -1.70 24.26 31.91
CA GLY A 138 -2.72 25.26 31.59
C GLY A 138 -3.22 25.17 30.14
N GLU A 139 -3.33 26.34 29.49
CA GLU A 139 -3.87 26.48 28.12
C GLU A 139 -3.16 25.59 27.09
N GLY A 140 -1.84 25.40 27.23
CA GLY A 140 -1.05 24.62 26.27
C GLY A 140 -1.47 23.15 26.17
N LYS A 141 -2.02 22.56 27.24
CA LYS A 141 -2.55 21.19 27.21
C LYS A 141 -3.92 21.11 26.51
N SER A 142 -4.76 22.13 26.65
CA SER A 142 -6.05 22.23 25.92
C SER A 142 -5.80 22.36 24.43
N THR A 143 -4.94 23.31 24.05
CA THR A 143 -4.57 23.56 22.64
C THR A 143 -3.97 22.33 21.97
N TYR A 144 -3.11 21.58 22.68
CA TYR A 144 -2.58 20.31 22.18
C TYR A 144 -3.67 19.27 21.88
N VAL A 145 -4.62 19.08 22.80
CA VAL A 145 -5.72 18.10 22.64
C VAL A 145 -6.64 18.49 21.47
N GLU A 146 -7.04 19.76 21.40
CA GLU A 146 -7.90 20.29 20.34
C GLU A 146 -7.25 20.15 18.95
N LEU A 147 -5.97 20.53 18.81
CA LEU A 147 -5.23 20.37 17.56
C LEU A 147 -5.05 18.91 17.16
N SER A 148 -4.76 18.03 18.12
CA SER A 148 -4.59 16.59 17.86
C SER A 148 -5.88 15.94 17.37
N GLN A 149 -7.03 16.31 17.97
CA GLN A 149 -8.34 15.87 17.50
C GLN A 149 -8.62 16.34 16.08
N HIS A 150 -8.42 17.63 15.78
CA HIS A 150 -8.65 18.16 14.43
C HIS A 150 -7.73 17.53 13.37
N ILE A 151 -6.47 17.24 13.68
CA ILE A 151 -5.53 16.54 12.79
C ILE A 151 -6.04 15.13 12.48
N ALA A 152 -6.51 14.39 13.49
CA ALA A 152 -7.05 13.03 13.30
C ALA A 152 -8.34 13.04 12.48
N GLU A 153 -9.28 13.94 12.78
CA GLU A 153 -10.56 14.07 12.08
C GLU A 153 -10.36 14.44 10.59
N VAL A 154 -9.61 15.52 10.31
CA VAL A 154 -9.42 15.98 8.92
C VAL A 154 -8.49 15.06 8.13
N GLY A 155 -7.53 14.44 8.81
CA GLY A 155 -6.58 13.49 8.22
C GLY A 155 -7.25 12.19 7.80
N GLN A 156 -8.14 11.63 8.64
CA GLN A 156 -8.95 10.47 8.26
C GLN A 156 -9.87 10.80 7.09
N GLN A 157 -10.58 11.93 7.15
CA GLN A 157 -11.42 12.39 6.04
C GLN A 157 -10.62 12.59 4.74
N PHE A 158 -9.38 13.06 4.81
CA PHE A 158 -8.52 13.14 3.63
C PHE A 158 -8.20 11.75 3.09
N ALA A 159 -7.70 10.84 3.94
CA ALA A 159 -7.32 9.48 3.58
C ALA A 159 -8.45 8.64 2.97
N ASP A 160 -9.68 8.77 3.47
CA ASP A 160 -10.84 7.99 3.00
C ASP A 160 -11.26 8.31 1.55
N GLU A 161 -10.93 9.50 1.04
CA GLU A 161 -11.42 9.99 -0.26
C GLU A 161 -10.30 10.26 -1.29
N VAL A 162 -9.02 9.95 -1.01
CA VAL A 162 -7.90 10.29 -1.91
C VAL A 162 -7.98 9.67 -3.32
N TYR A 163 -8.68 8.54 -3.48
CA TYR A 163 -8.83 7.88 -4.78
C TYR A 163 -9.91 8.52 -5.65
N GLU A 164 -10.85 9.25 -5.05
CA GLU A 164 -11.97 9.87 -5.75
C GLU A 164 -11.51 10.86 -6.83
N VAL A 165 -12.11 10.75 -8.00
CA VAL A 165 -11.93 11.69 -9.12
C VAL A 165 -12.98 12.80 -9.05
N GLU A 166 -12.69 13.96 -9.66
CA GLU A 166 -13.65 15.07 -9.73
C GLU A 166 -14.93 14.70 -10.51
N SER A 167 -14.80 13.87 -11.55
CA SER A 167 -15.88 13.36 -12.40
C SER A 167 -15.61 11.91 -12.80
N ALA A 168 -16.64 11.09 -12.94
CA ALA A 168 -16.51 9.70 -13.41
C ALA A 168 -16.13 9.57 -14.90
N GLU A 169 -16.27 10.66 -15.66
CA GLU A 169 -15.98 10.75 -17.10
C GLU A 169 -15.41 12.14 -17.46
N VAL A 170 -14.62 12.20 -18.54
CA VAL A 170 -14.10 13.45 -19.10
C VAL A 170 -14.60 13.68 -20.52
N LEU A 171 -15.07 14.89 -20.83
CA LEU A 171 -15.46 15.27 -22.19
C LEU A 171 -14.24 15.74 -22.97
N VAL A 172 -13.87 15.00 -24.01
CA VAL A 172 -12.93 15.39 -25.07
C VAL A 172 -13.70 16.15 -26.15
N PRO A 173 -13.47 17.46 -26.35
CA PRO A 173 -14.21 18.26 -27.34
C PRO A 173 -14.11 17.70 -28.76
N LYS A 174 -15.19 17.81 -29.54
CA LYS A 174 -15.23 17.33 -30.93
C LYS A 174 -14.14 17.97 -31.83
N SER A 175 -13.65 19.16 -31.49
CA SER A 175 -12.55 19.84 -32.17
C SER A 175 -11.17 19.23 -31.90
N GLU A 176 -11.02 18.44 -30.84
CA GLU A 176 -9.74 17.81 -30.45
C GLU A 176 -9.63 16.38 -30.98
N VAL A 177 -10.76 15.67 -31.14
CA VAL A 177 -10.82 14.27 -31.60
C VAL A 177 -10.51 14.16 -33.10
N ARG A 178 -9.61 13.24 -33.45
CA ARG A 178 -9.20 12.90 -34.82
C ARG A 178 -9.50 11.42 -35.13
N PRO A 179 -9.66 11.04 -36.41
CA PRO A 179 -9.80 9.63 -36.79
C PRO A 179 -8.59 8.80 -36.33
N GLY A 180 -8.84 7.70 -35.62
CA GLY A 180 -7.79 6.83 -35.07
C GLY A 180 -7.28 7.21 -33.67
N ASP A 181 -7.84 8.23 -33.03
CA ASP A 181 -7.50 8.57 -31.63
C ASP A 181 -7.96 7.50 -30.63
N PHE A 182 -9.09 6.85 -30.92
CA PHE A 182 -9.63 5.73 -30.16
C PHE A 182 -9.53 4.46 -31.02
N THR A 183 -9.20 3.33 -30.39
CA THR A 183 -9.19 2.03 -31.07
C THR A 183 -10.62 1.51 -31.21
N PRO A 184 -10.92 0.62 -32.18
CA PRO A 184 -12.24 0.01 -32.31
C PRO A 184 -12.72 -0.75 -31.06
N GLU A 185 -11.79 -1.13 -30.18
CA GLU A 185 -12.10 -1.74 -28.88
C GLU A 185 -12.52 -0.67 -27.85
N LEU A 186 -11.78 0.45 -27.78
CA LEU A 186 -12.14 1.61 -26.95
C LEU A 186 -13.47 2.26 -27.36
N GLU A 187 -13.79 2.27 -28.65
CA GLU A 187 -15.06 2.80 -29.19
C GLU A 187 -16.31 2.12 -28.59
N LYS A 188 -16.18 0.92 -28.02
CA LYS A 188 -17.26 0.21 -27.32
C LYS A 188 -17.58 0.77 -25.93
N TYR A 189 -16.64 1.47 -25.31
CA TYR A 189 -16.71 1.91 -23.91
C TYR A 189 -16.83 3.44 -23.75
N ILE A 190 -16.56 4.21 -24.79
CA ILE A 190 -16.69 5.68 -24.81
C ILE A 190 -18.06 6.13 -25.32
N HIS A 191 -18.52 7.31 -24.92
CA HIS A 191 -19.83 7.82 -25.32
C HIS A 191 -19.70 9.07 -26.22
N VAL A 192 -20.03 8.92 -27.50
CA VAL A 192 -20.03 10.03 -28.47
C VAL A 192 -21.26 10.92 -28.24
N THR A 193 -21.05 12.22 -28.12
CA THR A 193 -22.09 13.25 -27.93
C THR A 193 -22.00 14.33 -29.00
N ALA A 194 -23.00 15.22 -29.07
CA ALA A 194 -22.97 16.37 -29.98
C ALA A 194 -21.74 17.28 -29.78
N ASN A 195 -21.22 17.37 -28.55
CA ASN A 195 -20.15 18.28 -28.16
C ASN A 195 -18.75 17.65 -28.20
N GLY A 196 -18.66 16.32 -28.33
CA GLY A 196 -17.39 15.58 -28.21
C GLY A 196 -17.58 14.16 -27.70
N VAL A 197 -16.47 13.51 -27.33
CA VAL A 197 -16.44 12.14 -26.81
C VAL A 197 -16.27 12.17 -25.31
N LYS A 198 -17.17 11.52 -24.56
CA LYS A 198 -17.01 11.28 -23.13
C LYS A 198 -16.22 9.99 -22.92
N VAL A 199 -15.13 10.09 -22.18
CA VAL A 199 -14.22 8.98 -21.84
C VAL A 199 -14.38 8.65 -20.35
N PRO A 200 -14.82 7.43 -19.98
CA PRO A 200 -14.81 6.97 -18.59
C PRO A 200 -13.42 7.03 -17.94
N LEU A 201 -13.38 7.41 -16.66
CA LEU A 201 -12.16 7.48 -15.85
C LEU A 201 -12.01 6.28 -14.88
N TYR A 202 -12.80 5.23 -15.08
CA TYR A 202 -12.81 4.00 -14.30
C TYR A 202 -12.47 2.76 -15.15
N GLY A 203 -12.05 1.68 -14.49
CA GLY A 203 -11.64 0.44 -15.16
C GLY A 203 -10.39 0.60 -16.03
N HIS A 204 -10.28 -0.20 -17.08
CA HIS A 204 -9.10 -0.23 -17.97
C HIS A 204 -9.10 0.90 -19.01
N VAL A 205 -10.27 1.48 -19.32
CA VAL A 205 -10.49 2.44 -20.41
C VAL A 205 -9.51 3.62 -20.41
N PRO A 206 -9.33 4.39 -19.30
CA PRO A 206 -8.46 5.56 -19.34
C PRO A 206 -6.98 5.18 -19.54
N MET A 207 -6.51 4.08 -18.96
CA MET A 207 -5.14 3.60 -19.17
C MET A 207 -4.90 3.14 -20.60
N GLU A 208 -5.86 2.46 -21.21
CA GLU A 208 -5.74 2.03 -22.59
C GLU A 208 -5.73 3.25 -23.54
N VAL A 209 -6.52 4.31 -23.26
CA VAL A 209 -6.38 5.60 -23.96
C VAL A 209 -4.96 6.19 -23.79
N LEU A 210 -4.42 6.22 -22.57
CA LEU A 210 -3.04 6.72 -22.34
C LEU A 210 -1.98 5.88 -23.04
N ARG A 211 -2.21 4.58 -23.21
CA ARG A 211 -1.29 3.63 -23.86
C ARG A 211 -1.36 3.66 -25.39
N THR A 212 -2.55 3.79 -25.97
CA THR A 212 -2.75 3.61 -27.43
C THR A 212 -3.04 4.90 -28.19
N CYS A 213 -3.64 5.92 -27.56
CA CYS A 213 -4.10 7.12 -28.27
C CYS A 213 -2.90 7.91 -28.82
N PRO A 214 -2.78 8.11 -30.16
CA PRO A 214 -1.70 8.91 -30.73
C PRO A 214 -1.80 10.40 -30.37
N ASN A 215 -3.02 10.90 -30.17
CA ASN A 215 -3.27 12.32 -29.92
C ASN A 215 -2.93 12.73 -28.48
N ARG A 216 -1.90 13.58 -28.38
CA ARG A 216 -1.36 14.06 -27.10
C ARG A 216 -2.38 14.87 -26.29
N ASP A 217 -3.22 15.67 -26.94
CA ASP A 217 -4.17 16.54 -26.25
C ASP A 217 -5.28 15.71 -25.59
N VAL A 218 -5.69 14.61 -26.24
CA VAL A 218 -6.62 13.61 -25.67
C VAL A 218 -5.99 12.91 -24.47
N ARG A 219 -4.74 12.41 -24.59
CA ARG A 219 -4.03 11.79 -23.46
C ARG A 219 -3.87 12.75 -22.28
N ARG A 220 -3.45 13.99 -22.53
CA ARG A 220 -3.34 15.07 -21.52
C ARG A 220 -4.67 15.26 -20.79
N ARG A 221 -5.75 15.42 -21.53
CA ARG A 221 -7.09 15.66 -20.97
C ARG A 221 -7.59 14.49 -20.10
N VAL A 222 -7.36 13.25 -20.53
CA VAL A 222 -7.69 12.05 -19.73
C VAL A 222 -6.80 11.96 -18.49
N TRP A 223 -5.48 12.10 -18.64
CA TRP A 223 -4.53 12.02 -17.53
C TRP A 223 -4.83 13.06 -16.45
N VAL A 224 -4.97 14.34 -16.83
CA VAL A 224 -5.26 15.42 -15.88
C VAL A 224 -6.56 15.14 -15.14
N ALA A 225 -7.62 14.70 -15.82
CA ALA A 225 -8.89 14.40 -15.18
C ALA A 225 -8.82 13.19 -14.19
N MET A 226 -7.96 12.20 -14.43
CA MET A 226 -7.69 11.10 -13.47
C MET A 226 -6.96 11.59 -12.20
N HIS A 227 -6.11 12.59 -12.34
CA HIS A 227 -5.21 13.07 -11.28
C HIS A 227 -5.75 14.32 -10.57
N THR A 228 -6.80 14.97 -11.10
CA THR A 228 -7.55 16.04 -10.42
C THR A 228 -8.51 15.47 -9.37
N ALA A 229 -8.31 15.91 -8.12
CA ALA A 229 -9.17 15.62 -6.98
C ALA A 229 -10.37 16.57 -6.91
N LYS A 230 -11.44 16.15 -6.20
CA LYS A 230 -12.57 17.03 -5.86
C LYS A 230 -12.08 18.25 -5.04
N PRO A 231 -12.61 19.48 -5.24
CA PRO A 231 -12.17 20.68 -4.53
C PRO A 231 -12.22 20.62 -2.99
N ILE A 232 -13.00 19.70 -2.40
CA ILE A 232 -13.02 19.47 -0.95
C ILE A 232 -11.72 18.84 -0.43
N GLN A 233 -11.06 17.98 -1.23
CA GLN A 233 -9.81 17.33 -0.82
C GLN A 233 -8.67 18.32 -0.64
N LEU A 234 -8.58 19.31 -1.55
CA LEU A 234 -7.58 20.37 -1.41
C LEU A 234 -7.78 21.17 -0.11
N LYS A 235 -9.03 21.43 0.29
CA LYS A 235 -9.34 22.10 1.57
C LYS A 235 -8.97 21.24 2.78
N ARG A 236 -9.27 19.94 2.76
CA ARG A 236 -8.89 18.99 3.82
C ARG A 236 -7.37 18.94 3.99
N LEU A 237 -6.62 18.87 2.89
CA LEU A 237 -5.16 18.94 2.91
C LEU A 237 -4.64 20.27 3.48
N THR A 238 -5.17 21.41 3.03
CA THR A 238 -4.77 22.73 3.57
C THR A 238 -5.00 22.79 5.08
N HIS A 239 -6.15 22.33 5.57
CA HIS A 239 -6.45 22.29 7.01
C HIS A 239 -5.50 21.35 7.77
N LEU A 240 -5.25 20.13 7.26
CA LEU A 240 -4.31 19.17 7.85
C LEU A 240 -2.91 19.79 8.06
N VAL A 241 -2.38 20.45 7.04
CA VAL A 241 -1.07 21.11 7.09
C VAL A 241 -1.08 22.30 8.06
N ILE A 242 -2.15 23.10 8.09
CA ILE A 242 -2.28 24.23 9.01
C ILE A 242 -2.33 23.76 10.47
N TYR A 243 -3.15 22.76 10.81
CA TYR A 243 -3.23 22.26 12.19
C TYR A 243 -1.88 21.66 12.65
N ARG A 244 -1.14 21.02 11.74
CA ARG A 244 0.23 20.55 12.01
C ARG A 244 1.22 21.67 12.24
N ARG A 245 1.16 22.76 11.48
CA ARG A 245 1.99 23.96 11.70
C ARG A 245 1.67 24.62 13.05
N LEU A 246 0.39 24.66 13.44
CA LEU A 246 -0.03 25.12 14.77
C LEU A 246 0.47 24.20 15.89
N LEU A 247 0.42 22.87 15.69
CA LEU A 247 0.94 21.89 16.64
C LEU A 247 2.46 22.05 16.82
N ALA A 248 3.22 22.19 15.73
CA ALA A 248 4.66 22.43 15.80
C ALA A 248 4.99 23.74 16.55
N ALA A 249 4.24 24.81 16.27
CA ALA A 249 4.37 26.10 16.97
C ALA A 249 4.11 25.98 18.48
N GLN A 250 3.15 25.16 18.90
CA GLN A 250 2.82 24.91 20.31
C GLN A 250 3.99 24.31 21.09
N PHE A 251 4.84 23.50 20.43
CA PHE A 251 6.08 22.94 20.99
C PHE A 251 7.33 23.79 20.66
N GLN A 252 7.17 25.02 20.17
CA GLN A 252 8.26 25.94 19.80
C GLN A 252 9.15 25.48 18.63
N HIS A 253 8.69 24.53 17.81
CA HIS A 253 9.37 24.15 16.57
C HIS A 253 9.02 25.12 15.42
N HIS A 254 9.98 25.39 14.55
CA HIS A 254 9.85 26.36 13.45
C HIS A 254 9.14 25.83 12.19
N SER A 255 8.86 24.53 12.13
CA SER A 255 8.18 23.82 11.04
C SER A 255 7.62 22.49 11.54
N PHE A 256 6.65 21.89 10.84
CA PHE A 256 6.20 20.53 11.19
C PHE A 256 7.25 19.46 10.84
N GLY A 257 8.12 19.69 9.85
CA GLY A 257 9.25 18.81 9.58
C GLY A 257 10.30 18.84 10.70
N ALA A 258 10.69 20.03 11.16
CA ALA A 258 11.61 20.15 12.29
C ALA A 258 10.95 19.80 13.63
N TYR A 259 9.61 19.73 13.65
CA TYR A 259 8.91 18.96 14.66
C TYR A 259 9.26 17.47 14.41
N GLN A 260 8.59 16.82 13.45
CA GLN A 260 8.58 15.38 13.20
C GLN A 260 9.92 14.62 13.09
N LEU A 261 11.04 15.30 12.77
CA LEU A 261 12.34 14.67 12.47
C LEU A 261 13.31 14.54 13.66
N ASN A 262 12.99 15.05 14.86
CA ASN A 262 13.97 15.14 15.95
C ASN A 262 14.53 13.77 16.42
N ASP A 263 13.69 12.75 16.50
CA ASP A 263 14.00 11.36 16.87
C ASP A 263 14.30 10.44 15.66
N LYS A 264 14.66 11.03 14.51
CA LYS A 264 14.91 10.33 13.24
C LYS A 264 16.38 10.44 12.85
N MET A 265 16.90 9.50 12.04
CA MET A 265 18.28 9.56 11.55
C MET A 265 18.58 10.88 10.84
N ALA A 266 17.65 11.42 10.06
CA ALA A 266 17.89 12.69 9.36
C ALA A 266 17.96 13.92 10.28
N ARG A 267 17.36 13.88 11.48
CA ARG A 267 17.35 14.93 12.54
C ARG A 267 16.77 16.30 12.19
N SER A 268 16.74 16.73 10.93
CA SER A 268 16.23 18.05 10.52
C SER A 268 15.78 18.12 9.05
N PRO A 269 14.84 19.02 8.70
CA PRO A 269 14.38 19.20 7.32
C PRO A 269 15.50 19.65 6.38
N GLU A 270 16.47 20.40 6.88
CA GLU A 270 17.60 20.90 6.08
C GLU A 270 18.50 19.75 5.63
N ASN A 271 18.73 18.76 6.49
CA ASN A 271 19.47 17.55 6.12
C ASN A 271 18.70 16.74 5.07
N VAL A 272 17.39 16.55 5.25
CA VAL A 272 16.53 15.86 4.27
C VAL A 272 16.52 16.60 2.92
N ARG A 273 16.37 17.92 2.93
CA ARG A 273 16.36 18.77 1.74
C ARG A 273 17.65 18.62 0.94
N ARG A 274 18.82 18.73 1.60
CA ARG A 274 20.13 18.53 0.97
C ARG A 274 20.31 17.12 0.41
N PHE A 275 19.88 16.11 1.17
CA PHE A 275 19.89 14.71 0.72
C PHE A 275 19.09 14.53 -0.59
N LEU A 276 17.86 15.03 -0.64
CA LEU A 276 16.97 14.93 -1.79
C LEU A 276 17.47 15.75 -3.00
N GLU A 277 17.94 16.98 -2.80
CA GLU A 277 18.50 17.83 -3.86
C GLU A 277 19.76 17.21 -4.48
N LYS A 278 20.64 16.65 -3.64
CA LYS A 278 21.85 15.96 -4.11
C LYS A 278 21.51 14.65 -4.83
N LEU A 279 20.59 13.85 -4.31
CA LEU A 279 20.15 12.61 -4.96
C LEU A 279 19.49 12.90 -6.32
N ALA A 280 18.68 13.97 -6.41
CA ALA A 280 18.12 14.45 -7.67
C ALA A 280 19.21 14.86 -8.67
N LEU A 281 20.25 15.57 -8.21
CA LEU A 281 21.38 15.98 -9.05
C LEU A 281 22.18 14.77 -9.57
N GLU A 282 22.46 13.79 -8.72
CA GLU A 282 23.24 12.59 -9.09
C GLU A 282 22.48 11.68 -10.07
N ILE A 283 21.15 11.51 -9.93
CA ILE A 283 20.36 10.62 -10.80
C ILE A 283 19.89 11.28 -12.10
N ARG A 284 19.82 12.62 -12.17
CA ARG A 284 19.30 13.38 -13.33
C ARG A 284 19.92 12.97 -14.69
N PRO A 285 21.24 12.71 -14.83
CA PRO A 285 21.82 12.26 -16.10
C PRO A 285 21.26 10.91 -16.59
N GLU A 286 20.91 10.00 -15.67
CA GLU A 286 20.30 8.71 -16.01
C GLU A 286 18.83 8.87 -16.41
N VAL A 287 18.08 9.72 -15.69
CA VAL A 287 16.71 10.12 -16.04
C VAL A 287 16.67 10.72 -17.45
N GLU A 288 17.57 11.66 -17.75
CA GLU A 288 17.68 12.24 -19.09
C GLU A 288 17.99 11.19 -20.16
N GLN A 289 18.78 10.16 -19.85
CA GLN A 289 19.10 9.08 -20.78
C GLN A 289 17.89 8.18 -21.05
N GLU A 290 17.11 7.82 -20.02
CA GLU A 290 15.84 7.09 -20.17
C GLU A 290 14.84 7.90 -21.01
N LEU A 291 14.68 9.20 -20.74
CA LEU A 291 13.83 10.09 -21.51
C LEU A 291 14.29 10.26 -22.97
N LYS A 292 15.61 10.31 -23.22
CA LYS A 292 16.20 10.31 -24.58
C LYS A 292 15.90 9.00 -25.33
N VAL A 293 15.79 7.87 -24.64
CA VAL A 293 15.35 6.59 -25.24
C VAL A 293 13.87 6.61 -25.61
N LEU A 294 13.00 7.15 -24.74
CA LEU A 294 11.58 7.37 -25.05
C LEU A 294 11.38 8.33 -26.24
N ALA A 295 12.07 9.46 -26.26
CA ALA A 295 11.98 10.48 -27.32
C ALA A 295 12.30 9.92 -28.72
N LYS A 296 13.29 9.04 -28.85
CA LYS A 296 13.65 8.34 -30.09
C LYS A 296 12.55 7.42 -30.62
N SER A 297 11.54 7.06 -29.81
CA SER A 297 10.40 6.28 -30.29
C SER A 297 9.44 7.09 -31.19
N VAL A 298 9.48 8.43 -31.09
CA VAL A 298 8.54 9.38 -31.70
C VAL A 298 9.19 10.55 -32.45
N ASN A 299 10.52 10.63 -32.51
CA ASN A 299 11.29 11.72 -33.14
C ASN A 299 11.03 13.10 -32.51
N ILE A 300 11.17 13.20 -31.18
CA ILE A 300 11.32 14.50 -30.51
C ILE A 300 12.80 14.92 -30.65
N ASP A 301 13.05 15.99 -31.41
CA ASP A 301 14.40 16.52 -31.70
C ASP A 301 14.91 17.52 -30.63
N SER A 302 14.03 17.94 -29.74
CA SER A 302 14.24 18.91 -28.65
C SER A 302 14.56 18.23 -27.32
N ASP A 303 14.84 19.03 -26.28
CA ASP A 303 15.27 18.56 -24.94
C ASP A 303 14.19 17.68 -24.26
N PRO A 304 14.38 16.34 -24.18
CA PRO A 304 13.30 15.42 -23.80
C PRO A 304 12.79 15.63 -22.36
N ILE A 305 13.66 16.06 -21.45
CA ILE A 305 13.27 16.30 -20.04
C ILE A 305 12.27 17.45 -19.90
N LYS A 306 12.28 18.40 -20.83
CA LYS A 306 11.41 19.59 -20.81
C LYS A 306 10.12 19.41 -21.59
N GLU A 307 10.08 18.49 -22.54
CA GLU A 307 8.90 18.25 -23.38
C GLU A 307 8.03 17.08 -22.95
N ILE A 308 8.64 15.97 -22.51
CA ILE A 308 7.89 14.79 -22.07
C ILE A 308 7.11 15.15 -20.81
N ARG A 309 5.80 14.85 -20.81
CA ARG A 309 4.87 15.08 -19.69
C ARG A 309 4.35 13.74 -19.16
N PRO A 310 3.75 13.69 -17.96
CA PRO A 310 3.20 12.44 -17.40
C PRO A 310 2.28 11.69 -18.36
N TRP A 311 1.41 12.42 -19.07
CA TRP A 311 0.49 11.88 -20.08
C TRP A 311 1.14 11.37 -21.39
N ASP A 312 2.46 11.50 -21.53
CA ASP A 312 3.23 10.89 -22.62
C ASP A 312 3.86 9.55 -22.19
N ARG A 313 4.04 9.29 -20.88
CA ARG A 313 4.78 8.13 -20.35
C ARG A 313 4.29 6.80 -20.94
N GLU A 314 3.01 6.48 -20.74
CA GLU A 314 2.43 5.19 -21.14
C GLU A 314 2.46 4.95 -22.66
N TYR A 315 2.19 6.01 -23.44
CA TYR A 315 2.23 5.95 -24.90
C TYR A 315 3.65 5.70 -25.42
N LEU A 316 4.64 6.43 -24.89
CA LEU A 316 6.04 6.28 -25.28
C LEU A 316 6.62 4.93 -24.81
N ALA A 317 6.25 4.48 -23.61
CA ALA A 317 6.61 3.17 -23.08
C ALA A 317 6.08 2.04 -23.97
N ALA A 318 4.79 2.05 -24.31
CA ALA A 318 4.18 1.05 -25.19
C ALA A 318 4.80 1.05 -26.59
N ARG A 319 5.16 2.22 -27.14
CA ARG A 319 5.86 2.34 -28.44
C ARG A 319 7.31 1.88 -28.40
N TYR A 320 7.99 2.02 -27.27
CA TYR A 320 9.33 1.47 -27.07
C TYR A 320 9.28 -0.06 -26.97
N LEU A 321 8.48 -0.60 -26.05
CA LEU A 321 8.35 -2.04 -25.80
C LEU A 321 7.84 -2.80 -27.04
N SER A 322 6.87 -2.25 -27.78
CA SER A 322 6.39 -2.86 -29.04
C SER A 322 7.45 -2.96 -30.13
N ARG A 323 8.47 -2.08 -30.14
CA ARG A 323 9.64 -2.19 -31.04
C ARG A 323 10.69 -3.19 -30.54
N GLN A 324 10.68 -3.53 -29.26
CA GLN A 324 11.63 -4.48 -28.65
C GLN A 324 11.09 -5.90 -28.48
N LYS A 325 9.79 -6.13 -28.72
CA LYS A 325 9.13 -7.44 -28.59
C LYS A 325 9.97 -8.57 -29.20
N SER A 326 10.49 -9.44 -28.33
CA SER A 326 11.18 -10.66 -28.74
C SER A 326 10.18 -11.71 -29.23
N THR A 327 10.65 -12.67 -30.03
CA THR A 327 9.83 -13.77 -30.57
C THR A 327 9.56 -14.92 -29.59
N SER A 328 10.09 -14.90 -28.37
CA SER A 328 9.86 -15.95 -27.38
C SER A 328 8.70 -15.59 -26.45
N THR A 329 7.71 -16.49 -26.42
CA THR A 329 6.46 -16.43 -25.64
C THR A 329 6.55 -17.25 -24.35
N GLU A 330 7.76 -17.45 -23.83
CA GLU A 330 7.99 -18.26 -22.63
C GLU A 330 7.81 -17.40 -21.38
N ASP A 331 6.82 -17.75 -20.56
CA ASP A 331 6.55 -17.08 -19.29
C ASP A 331 7.58 -17.51 -18.23
N ILE A 332 8.21 -16.52 -17.61
CA ILE A 332 9.20 -16.71 -16.56
C ILE A 332 8.57 -17.16 -15.22
N SER A 333 7.28 -16.88 -14.97
CA SER A 333 6.59 -17.28 -13.73
C SER A 333 6.60 -18.81 -13.52
N ALA A 334 6.61 -19.57 -14.63
CA ALA A 334 6.71 -21.02 -14.67
C ALA A 334 7.95 -21.58 -13.94
N TYR A 335 8.99 -20.76 -13.71
CA TYR A 335 10.22 -21.11 -12.99
C TYR A 335 10.19 -20.78 -11.48
N PHE A 336 9.15 -20.08 -11.02
CA PHE A 336 9.03 -19.52 -9.68
C PHE A 336 7.78 -20.04 -8.94
N SER A 337 7.64 -21.35 -8.83
CA SER A 337 6.60 -21.91 -7.94
C SER A 337 6.86 -21.51 -6.49
N LEU A 338 5.80 -21.16 -5.76
CA LEU A 338 5.89 -20.62 -4.39
C LEU A 338 6.78 -21.47 -3.45
N GLY A 339 6.65 -22.80 -3.49
CA GLY A 339 7.49 -23.69 -2.68
C GLY A 339 8.98 -23.67 -3.05
N THR A 340 9.30 -23.43 -4.33
CA THR A 340 10.69 -23.29 -4.81
C THR A 340 11.29 -21.95 -4.37
N VAL A 341 10.49 -20.88 -4.36
CA VAL A 341 10.90 -19.55 -3.88
C VAL A 341 11.14 -19.56 -2.36
N VAL A 342 10.25 -20.19 -1.58
CA VAL A 342 10.43 -20.36 -0.12
C VAL A 342 11.65 -21.23 0.21
N GLN A 343 11.94 -22.27 -0.58
CA GLN A 343 13.18 -23.03 -0.43
C GLN A 343 14.41 -22.17 -0.73
N GLY A 344 14.37 -21.36 -1.80
CA GLY A 344 15.45 -20.42 -2.14
C GLY A 344 15.75 -19.41 -1.03
N LEU A 345 14.73 -18.86 -0.38
CA LEU A 345 14.87 -18.01 0.82
C LEU A 345 15.54 -18.78 1.98
N SER A 346 15.11 -20.01 2.25
CA SER A 346 15.72 -20.85 3.30
C SER A 346 17.19 -21.16 3.01
N ASP A 347 17.53 -21.48 1.76
CA ASP A 347 18.91 -21.77 1.35
C ASP A 347 19.80 -20.52 1.43
N LEU A 348 19.28 -19.35 1.04
CA LEU A 348 19.96 -18.05 1.18
C LEU A 348 20.24 -17.74 2.66
N PHE A 349 19.22 -17.76 3.53
CA PHE A 349 19.39 -17.46 4.96
C PHE A 349 20.30 -18.45 5.68
N LYS A 350 20.33 -19.71 5.22
CA LYS A 350 21.25 -20.72 5.72
C LYS A 350 22.69 -20.38 5.34
N SER A 351 22.90 -19.78 4.17
CA SER A 351 24.22 -19.29 3.73
C SER A 351 24.65 -18.03 4.48
N ILE A 352 23.79 -17.00 4.57
CA ILE A 352 24.18 -15.69 5.11
C ILE A 352 24.04 -15.56 6.63
N TYR A 353 23.01 -16.17 7.25
CA TYR A 353 22.76 -16.07 8.70
C TYR A 353 22.91 -17.42 9.44
N GLY A 354 22.99 -18.54 8.73
CA GLY A 354 22.89 -19.87 9.34
C GLY A 354 21.46 -20.22 9.78
N ILE A 355 20.43 -19.56 9.23
CA ILE A 355 19.01 -19.81 9.55
C ILE A 355 18.39 -20.73 8.50
N GLU A 356 17.78 -21.82 8.95
CA GLU A 356 16.98 -22.72 8.14
C GLU A 356 15.48 -22.56 8.46
N LEU A 357 14.64 -22.38 7.45
CA LEU A 357 13.19 -22.32 7.59
C LEU A 357 12.62 -23.74 7.59
N ARG A 358 12.31 -24.29 8.76
CA ARG A 358 11.82 -25.68 8.91
C ARG A 358 10.29 -25.74 8.91
N PRO A 359 9.63 -26.42 7.96
CA PRO A 359 8.18 -26.60 7.98
C PRO A 359 7.76 -27.35 9.26
N ALA A 360 6.87 -26.74 10.04
CA ALA A 360 6.37 -27.29 11.30
C ALA A 360 4.90 -27.71 11.16
N LYS A 361 4.52 -28.79 11.85
CA LYS A 361 3.12 -29.26 11.86
C LYS A 361 2.26 -28.27 12.65
N VAL A 362 1.14 -27.85 12.04
CA VAL A 362 0.11 -27.08 12.72
C VAL A 362 -0.79 -27.99 13.55
N GLN A 363 -1.12 -27.56 14.77
CA GLN A 363 -2.07 -28.24 15.65
C GLN A 363 -3.52 -27.84 15.32
N PRO A 364 -4.52 -28.66 15.69
CA PRO A 364 -5.93 -28.31 15.51
C PRO A 364 -6.28 -26.95 16.17
N GLY A 365 -6.78 -26.01 15.36
CA GLY A 365 -7.10 -24.64 15.82
C GLY A 365 -5.88 -23.74 16.04
N GLU A 366 -4.68 -24.13 15.61
CA GLU A 366 -3.49 -23.27 15.67
C GLU A 366 -3.52 -22.16 14.60
N VAL A 367 -4.02 -22.45 13.41
CA VAL A 367 -4.17 -21.47 12.31
C VAL A 367 -5.62 -21.01 12.17
N TRP A 368 -5.82 -19.81 11.61
CA TRP A 368 -7.13 -19.23 11.31
C TRP A 368 -7.73 -19.72 9.98
N GLU A 369 -6.87 -20.17 9.07
CA GLU A 369 -7.23 -20.61 7.72
C GLU A 369 -6.41 -21.87 7.33
N PRO A 370 -6.99 -22.91 6.70
CA PRO A 370 -6.27 -24.14 6.37
C PRO A 370 -5.12 -23.99 5.36
N SER A 371 -5.08 -22.90 4.58
CA SER A 371 -4.01 -22.63 3.62
C SER A 371 -2.71 -22.11 4.28
N VAL A 372 -2.80 -21.61 5.51
CA VAL A 372 -1.66 -21.07 6.27
C VAL A 372 -0.62 -22.16 6.55
N ARG A 373 0.66 -21.82 6.47
CA ARG A 373 1.78 -22.73 6.77
C ARG A 373 2.62 -22.19 7.92
N LYS A 374 3.14 -23.07 8.77
CA LYS A 374 3.98 -22.73 9.91
C LYS A 374 5.42 -23.16 9.64
N PHE A 375 6.37 -22.30 9.98
CA PHE A 375 7.80 -22.56 9.92
C PHE A 375 8.46 -22.20 11.25
N GLU A 376 9.44 -22.99 11.65
CA GLU A 376 10.40 -22.69 12.72
C GLU A 376 11.67 -22.14 12.08
N ALA A 377 11.97 -20.86 12.32
CA ALA A 377 13.25 -20.28 11.93
C ALA A 377 14.34 -20.83 12.86
N THR A 378 15.29 -21.60 12.32
CA THR A 378 16.26 -22.36 13.11
C THR A 378 17.70 -21.93 12.82
N SER A 379 18.35 -21.28 13.79
CA SER A 379 19.78 -20.93 13.79
C SER A 379 20.65 -22.19 13.97
N ASP A 380 21.77 -22.24 13.25
CA ASP A 380 22.82 -23.24 13.40
C ASP A 380 23.58 -23.15 14.73
N ARG A 381 23.49 -22.01 15.43
CA ARG A 381 24.07 -21.77 16.76
C ARG A 381 23.06 -22.00 17.89
N ASP A 382 21.83 -21.56 17.69
CA ASP A 382 20.86 -21.37 18.79
C ASP A 382 19.66 -22.33 18.70
N GLY A 383 19.55 -23.10 17.62
CA GLY A 383 18.33 -23.83 17.24
C GLY A 383 17.20 -22.85 16.86
N VAL A 384 15.94 -23.24 17.06
CA VAL A 384 14.77 -22.35 16.86
C VAL A 384 14.99 -20.97 17.51
N VAL A 385 14.93 -19.92 16.69
CA VAL A 385 15.02 -18.50 17.09
C VAL A 385 13.69 -17.77 17.03
N GLY A 386 12.67 -18.36 16.38
CA GLY A 386 11.28 -17.91 16.44
C GLY A 386 10.37 -18.62 15.42
N ILE A 387 9.10 -18.19 15.36
CA ILE A 387 8.03 -18.85 14.60
C ILE A 387 7.47 -17.93 13.51
N ILE A 388 7.31 -18.46 12.30
CA ILE A 388 6.75 -17.76 11.15
C ILE A 388 5.48 -18.47 10.70
N TYR A 389 4.36 -17.76 10.65
CA TYR A 389 3.15 -18.19 9.94
C TYR A 389 3.10 -17.49 8.58
N MET A 390 2.94 -18.26 7.50
CA MET A 390 2.84 -17.77 6.13
C MET A 390 1.38 -17.86 5.68
N ASP A 391 0.75 -16.71 5.45
CA ASP A 391 -0.61 -16.55 4.93
C ASP A 391 -0.56 -15.84 3.58
N LEU A 392 -0.23 -16.62 2.54
CA LEU A 392 0.24 -16.07 1.27
C LEU A 392 -0.83 -15.96 0.17
N PHE A 393 -2.02 -16.51 0.40
CA PHE A 393 -3.07 -16.61 -0.61
C PHE A 393 -4.15 -15.55 -0.46
N TYR A 394 -4.67 -15.06 -1.59
CA TYR A 394 -5.78 -14.11 -1.62
C TYR A 394 -7.06 -14.65 -0.97
N ARG A 395 -7.78 -13.80 -0.22
CA ARG A 395 -9.15 -14.01 0.27
C ARG A 395 -9.90 -12.68 0.28
N SER A 396 -11.22 -12.70 0.03
CA SER A 396 -12.04 -11.48 -0.13
C SER A 396 -12.22 -10.63 1.14
N ASN A 397 -11.90 -11.17 2.31
CA ASN A 397 -12.03 -10.55 3.63
C ASN A 397 -10.67 -10.30 4.32
N LYS A 398 -9.59 -10.30 3.53
CA LYS A 398 -8.20 -10.13 3.97
C LYS A 398 -7.64 -8.84 3.37
N THR A 399 -6.73 -8.17 4.09
CA THR A 399 -5.99 -7.02 3.56
C THR A 399 -5.31 -7.37 2.23
N LEU A 400 -5.36 -6.45 1.26
CA LEU A 400 -4.77 -6.63 -0.07
C LEU A 400 -3.25 -6.38 -0.09
N ASN A 401 -2.76 -5.51 0.81
CA ASN A 401 -1.35 -5.15 0.86
C ASN A 401 -0.54 -6.29 1.50
N PRO A 402 0.60 -6.68 0.90
CA PRO A 402 1.59 -7.53 1.56
C PRO A 402 2.07 -6.88 2.86
N ALA A 403 2.23 -7.66 3.93
CA ALA A 403 2.75 -7.15 5.20
C ALA A 403 3.24 -8.25 6.15
N HIS A 404 4.33 -7.95 6.84
CA HIS A 404 4.81 -8.63 8.05
C HIS A 404 4.10 -8.09 9.30
N PHE A 405 3.51 -8.99 10.09
CA PHE A 405 2.91 -8.69 11.40
C PHE A 405 3.69 -9.39 12.52
N THR A 406 4.21 -8.64 13.48
CA THR A 406 4.67 -9.21 14.75
C THR A 406 3.47 -9.54 15.62
N ILE A 407 3.32 -10.80 16.04
CA ILE A 407 2.26 -11.28 16.96
C ILE A 407 2.79 -11.38 18.39
N CYS A 408 4.10 -11.67 18.52
CA CYS A 408 4.83 -11.72 19.78
C CYS A 408 6.26 -11.28 19.50
N CYS A 409 6.79 -10.38 20.32
CA CYS A 409 8.15 -9.86 20.20
C CYS A 409 9.14 -10.72 21.00
N SER A 410 10.43 -10.62 20.68
CA SER A 410 11.47 -11.17 21.54
C SER A 410 11.82 -10.20 22.66
N ARG A 411 11.96 -10.71 23.88
CA ARG A 411 12.51 -9.99 25.04
C ARG A 411 13.14 -10.99 25.99
N LYS A 412 13.96 -10.52 26.93
CA LYS A 412 14.42 -11.32 28.06
C LYS A 412 13.26 -11.53 29.03
N ILE A 413 13.10 -12.75 29.51
CA ILE A 413 12.20 -13.11 30.62
C ILE A 413 13.08 -13.24 31.86
N TYR A 414 12.85 -12.38 32.85
CA TYR A 414 13.65 -12.36 34.07
C TYR A 414 13.22 -13.50 35.02
N PRO A 415 14.12 -14.01 35.89
CA PRO A 415 13.83 -15.16 36.76
C PRO A 415 12.58 -14.99 37.65
N GLU A 416 12.33 -13.78 38.12
CA GLU A 416 11.12 -13.39 38.87
C GLU A 416 9.83 -13.62 38.08
N GLU A 417 9.84 -13.41 36.77
CA GLU A 417 8.68 -13.64 35.90
C GLU A 417 8.43 -15.12 35.59
N LEU A 418 9.39 -15.99 35.89
CA LEU A 418 9.26 -17.44 35.76
C LEU A 418 8.63 -18.09 37.01
N ASP A 419 8.43 -17.34 38.11
CA ASP A 419 7.69 -17.83 39.26
C ASP A 419 6.21 -18.03 38.91
N GLU A 420 5.68 -19.21 39.23
CA GLU A 420 4.26 -19.50 39.07
C GLU A 420 3.37 -18.66 40.01
N ASN A 421 3.94 -18.06 41.05
CA ASN A 421 3.23 -17.21 42.00
C ASN A 421 3.25 -15.72 41.63
N ASP A 422 3.98 -15.33 40.57
CA ASP A 422 4.03 -13.95 40.11
C ASP A 422 2.61 -13.47 39.71
N PRO A 423 2.07 -12.42 40.37
CA PRO A 423 0.70 -11.97 40.16
C PRO A 423 0.45 -11.28 38.82
N PHE A 424 1.51 -10.98 38.04
CA PHE A 424 1.44 -10.31 36.74
C PHE A 424 1.72 -11.27 35.56
N ASN A 425 2.10 -12.52 35.83
CA ASN A 425 2.49 -13.49 34.80
C ASN A 425 1.30 -13.99 33.96
N LEU A 426 1.36 -13.78 32.64
CA LEU A 426 0.41 -14.33 31.66
C LEU A 426 0.75 -15.79 31.33
N LYS A 427 0.23 -16.72 32.15
CA LYS A 427 0.43 -18.19 32.02
C LYS A 427 -0.17 -18.78 30.74
N LEU A 428 0.48 -18.55 29.60
CA LEU A 428 -0.04 -18.92 28.28
C LEU A 428 0.99 -19.67 27.41
N PRO A 429 0.59 -20.80 26.77
CA PRO A 429 1.42 -21.52 25.80
C PRO A 429 1.86 -20.71 24.56
N THR A 430 1.28 -19.53 24.31
CA THR A 430 1.81 -18.57 23.32
C THR A 430 3.18 -18.03 23.71
N VAL A 431 3.50 -17.97 25.01
CA VAL A 431 4.86 -17.67 25.48
C VAL A 431 5.71 -18.93 25.34
N GLN A 432 6.18 -19.17 24.13
CA GLN A 432 7.27 -20.11 23.94
C GLN A 432 8.54 -19.40 24.36
N THR A 433 9.06 -19.74 25.54
CA THR A 433 10.39 -19.28 25.96
C THR A 433 11.46 -20.25 25.52
N LYS A 434 12.69 -19.75 25.40
CA LYS A 434 13.85 -20.60 25.15
C LYS A 434 15.09 -20.07 25.84
N LYS A 435 15.90 -20.99 26.38
CA LYS A 435 17.21 -20.67 26.92
C LYS A 435 18.22 -20.42 25.81
N HIS A 436 19.02 -19.39 25.99
CA HIS A 436 20.11 -19.00 25.10
C HIS A 436 21.25 -18.48 25.98
N GLY A 437 22.30 -19.30 26.15
CA GLY A 437 23.22 -19.15 27.27
C GLY A 437 22.51 -19.40 28.60
N ASP A 438 22.83 -18.60 29.62
CA ASP A 438 22.19 -18.64 30.93
C ASP A 438 20.81 -17.95 30.95
N ASP A 439 20.55 -17.09 29.96
CA ASP A 439 19.35 -16.27 29.87
C ASP A 439 18.17 -17.01 29.19
N THR A 440 16.95 -16.57 29.51
CA THR A 440 15.70 -17.08 28.93
C THR A 440 15.03 -15.95 28.14
N PHE A 441 14.70 -16.21 26.87
CA PHE A 441 14.05 -15.24 25.98
C PHE A 441 12.68 -15.72 25.53
N GLN A 442 11.76 -14.77 25.36
CA GLN A 442 10.52 -14.97 24.61
C GLN A 442 10.86 -15.18 23.13
N LEU A 443 10.35 -16.25 22.51
CA LEU A 443 10.49 -16.47 21.08
C LEU A 443 9.55 -15.53 20.32
N PRO A 444 10.05 -14.75 19.34
CA PRO A 444 9.20 -13.96 18.48
C PRO A 444 8.30 -14.86 17.61
N VAL A 445 7.08 -14.39 17.39
CA VAL A 445 6.07 -15.03 16.53
C VAL A 445 5.58 -13.98 15.55
N ILE A 446 5.67 -14.28 14.24
CA ILE A 446 5.24 -13.36 13.19
C ILE A 446 4.26 -14.04 12.22
N SER A 447 3.45 -13.23 11.55
CA SER A 447 2.56 -13.63 10.46
C SER A 447 2.91 -12.83 9.22
N LEU A 448 3.33 -13.51 8.14
CA LEU A 448 3.66 -12.91 6.86
C LEU A 448 2.46 -13.07 5.93
N VAL A 449 1.92 -11.94 5.50
CA VAL A 449 0.64 -11.83 4.78
C VAL A 449 0.92 -11.41 3.33
N CYS A 450 0.45 -12.18 2.35
CA CYS A 450 0.46 -11.84 0.93
C CYS A 450 -0.85 -12.28 0.24
N ASN A 451 -1.06 -11.86 -1.01
CA ASN A 451 -2.29 -12.14 -1.77
C ASN A 451 -2.03 -12.78 -3.13
N PHE A 452 -1.19 -13.82 -3.16
CA PHE A 452 -0.95 -14.59 -4.38
C PHE A 452 -2.20 -15.41 -4.75
N GLN A 453 -2.44 -15.55 -6.05
CA GLN A 453 -3.53 -16.35 -6.60
C GLN A 453 -2.96 -17.68 -7.13
N PRO A 454 -3.52 -18.84 -6.77
CA PRO A 454 -3.20 -20.10 -7.44
C PRO A 454 -3.76 -20.11 -8.87
N GLU A 455 -3.00 -20.68 -9.81
CA GLU A 455 -3.46 -20.88 -11.17
C GLU A 455 -3.85 -22.35 -11.41
N HIS A 456 -4.93 -22.55 -12.17
CA HIS A 456 -5.32 -23.87 -12.66
C HIS A 456 -4.42 -24.30 -13.83
N VAL A 457 -3.27 -24.89 -13.50
CA VAL A 457 -2.44 -25.59 -14.49
C VAL A 457 -3.18 -26.85 -14.94
N HIS A 458 -3.40 -27.02 -16.25
CA HIS A 458 -4.08 -28.19 -16.84
C HIS A 458 -3.65 -29.53 -16.20
N GLY A 459 -4.60 -30.22 -15.56
CA GLY A 459 -4.39 -31.55 -14.94
C GLY A 459 -4.53 -31.58 -13.41
N ASP A 460 -5.66 -31.10 -12.87
CA ASP A 460 -6.12 -31.23 -11.47
C ASP A 460 -5.16 -30.79 -10.34
N GLN A 461 -4.06 -30.12 -10.64
CA GLN A 461 -3.14 -29.56 -9.62
C GLN A 461 -3.03 -28.05 -9.74
N GLU A 462 -3.71 -27.34 -8.84
CA GLU A 462 -3.46 -25.91 -8.58
C GLU A 462 -2.00 -25.69 -8.21
N LYS A 463 -1.35 -24.73 -8.87
CA LYS A 463 0.01 -24.29 -8.52
C LYS A 463 0.02 -22.77 -8.42
N CYS A 464 0.67 -22.27 -7.37
CA CYS A 464 0.94 -20.85 -7.25
C CYS A 464 2.32 -20.58 -7.86
N LEU A 465 2.30 -19.93 -9.02
CA LEU A 465 3.46 -19.42 -9.73
C LEU A 465 3.58 -17.92 -9.41
N LEU A 466 4.80 -17.44 -9.18
CA LEU A 466 5.04 -16.05 -8.80
C LEU A 466 5.68 -15.27 -9.96
N SER A 467 5.19 -14.05 -10.21
CA SER A 467 5.91 -13.09 -11.03
C SER A 467 7.18 -12.61 -10.33
N LEU A 468 8.14 -12.04 -11.07
CA LEU A 468 9.36 -11.46 -10.48
C LEU A 468 9.05 -10.41 -9.40
N ALA A 469 8.00 -9.60 -9.60
CA ALA A 469 7.55 -8.63 -8.61
C ALA A 469 7.03 -9.30 -7.32
N GLN A 470 6.29 -10.40 -7.43
CA GLN A 470 5.82 -11.17 -6.26
C GLN A 470 6.96 -11.90 -5.53
N VAL A 471 8.01 -12.30 -6.25
CA VAL A 471 9.26 -12.80 -5.64
C VAL A 471 9.96 -11.68 -4.87
N GLU A 472 10.11 -10.49 -5.46
CA GLU A 472 10.68 -9.30 -4.81
C GLU A 472 9.91 -8.94 -3.53
N THR A 473 8.57 -8.90 -3.58
CA THR A 473 7.71 -8.71 -2.40
C THR A 473 7.94 -9.76 -1.31
N LEU A 474 7.97 -11.05 -1.67
CA LEU A 474 8.14 -12.12 -0.66
C LEU A 474 9.52 -12.07 0.01
N PHE A 475 10.56 -11.66 -0.73
CA PHE A 475 11.89 -11.40 -0.18
C PHE A 475 11.90 -10.20 0.76
N HIS A 476 11.29 -9.08 0.35
CA HIS A 476 11.16 -7.85 1.15
C HIS A 476 10.51 -8.13 2.52
N GLU A 477 9.32 -8.75 2.54
CA GLU A 477 8.61 -9.10 3.79
C GLU A 477 9.42 -10.07 4.68
N MET A 478 10.22 -10.93 4.06
CA MET A 478 11.09 -11.85 4.78
C MET A 478 12.32 -11.15 5.38
N GLY A 479 12.73 -10.00 4.86
CA GLY A 479 13.73 -9.13 5.48
C GLY A 479 13.24 -8.59 6.83
N HIS A 480 12.00 -8.09 6.91
CA HIS A 480 11.37 -7.75 8.19
C HIS A 480 11.25 -8.97 9.12
N ALA A 481 10.84 -10.13 8.59
CA ALA A 481 10.76 -11.35 9.38
C ALA A 481 12.12 -11.72 9.98
N MET A 482 13.21 -11.68 9.20
CA MET A 482 14.55 -11.94 9.72
C MET A 482 15.00 -10.88 10.73
N HIS A 483 14.65 -9.61 10.54
CA HIS A 483 14.90 -8.57 11.55
C HIS A 483 14.19 -8.89 12.88
N SER A 484 12.92 -9.31 12.84
CA SER A 484 12.16 -9.75 14.02
C SER A 484 12.73 -11.00 14.71
N MET A 485 13.30 -11.95 13.95
CA MET A 485 13.90 -13.17 14.50
C MET A 485 15.31 -12.92 15.10
N LEU A 486 16.08 -12.02 14.49
CA LEU A 486 17.49 -11.78 14.83
C LEU A 486 17.70 -10.61 15.80
N GLY A 487 16.82 -9.60 15.79
CA GLY A 487 16.81 -8.45 16.70
C GLY A 487 16.33 -8.79 18.10
N ARG A 488 17.06 -9.71 18.76
CA ARG A 488 16.80 -10.18 20.12
C ARG A 488 17.42 -9.22 21.14
N THR A 489 16.60 -8.32 21.65
CA THR A 489 16.92 -7.38 22.73
C THR A 489 16.49 -7.92 24.09
N ASN A 490 16.96 -7.33 25.19
CA ASN A 490 16.50 -7.66 26.53
C ASN A 490 15.10 -7.09 26.81
N LEU A 491 14.78 -5.94 26.21
CA LEU A 491 13.53 -5.21 26.36
C LEU A 491 12.69 -5.30 25.08
N HIS A 492 11.40 -5.59 25.24
CA HIS A 492 10.40 -5.66 24.16
C HIS A 492 10.34 -4.37 23.35
N ASN A 493 10.39 -3.18 23.98
CA ASN A 493 10.15 -1.89 23.33
C ASN A 493 11.11 -1.58 22.17
N VAL A 494 12.28 -2.22 22.10
CA VAL A 494 13.31 -2.03 21.04
C VAL A 494 13.62 -3.31 20.25
N SER A 495 12.79 -4.34 20.39
CA SER A 495 12.99 -5.64 19.73
C SER A 495 12.62 -5.64 18.24
N GLY A 496 13.37 -6.41 17.44
CA GLY A 496 13.09 -6.59 16.01
C GLY A 496 12.97 -5.28 15.24
N THR A 497 11.86 -5.10 14.52
CA THR A 497 11.60 -3.91 13.68
C THR A 497 11.27 -2.64 14.47
N ARG A 498 11.26 -2.66 15.82
CA ARG A 498 11.01 -1.49 16.68
C ARG A 498 12.21 -0.56 16.75
N CYS A 499 12.50 0.08 15.62
CA CYS A 499 13.58 1.02 15.40
C CYS A 499 13.04 2.28 14.67
N PRO A 500 13.86 3.34 14.46
CA PRO A 500 13.42 4.53 13.72
C PRO A 500 12.84 4.21 12.33
N THR A 501 11.83 4.98 11.92
CA THR A 501 11.09 4.73 10.67
C THR A 501 11.86 5.11 9.40
N ASP A 502 12.99 5.80 9.54
CA ASP A 502 13.99 6.04 8.49
C ASP A 502 15.22 5.12 8.63
N PHE A 503 14.98 3.92 9.16
CA PHE A 503 15.93 2.80 9.27
C PHE A 503 15.26 1.42 9.12
N VAL A 504 13.96 1.31 9.45
CA VAL A 504 13.24 0.03 9.52
C VAL A 504 13.14 -0.73 8.18
N GLU A 505 13.22 -0.01 7.06
CA GLU A 505 13.19 -0.57 5.71
C GLU A 505 14.56 -1.08 5.21
N LEU A 506 15.66 -0.78 5.91
CA LEU A 506 16.97 -1.22 5.51
C LEU A 506 17.07 -2.75 5.31
N PRO A 507 16.59 -3.62 6.22
CA PRO A 507 16.68 -5.07 6.04
C PRO A 507 15.77 -5.64 4.95
N SER A 508 14.59 -5.06 4.73
CA SER A 508 13.62 -5.46 3.70
C SER A 508 14.09 -5.04 2.30
N ILE A 509 14.52 -3.79 2.13
CA ILE A 509 15.08 -3.31 0.86
C ILE A 509 16.38 -4.05 0.53
N LEU A 510 17.22 -4.40 1.51
CA LEU A 510 18.39 -5.25 1.26
C LEU A 510 17.99 -6.62 0.67
N MET A 511 16.87 -7.21 1.10
CA MET A 511 16.35 -8.45 0.50
C MET A 511 15.84 -8.28 -0.94
N GLU A 512 15.40 -7.08 -1.35
CA GLU A 512 15.07 -6.82 -2.76
C GLU A 512 16.31 -6.94 -3.67
N PHE A 513 17.50 -6.59 -3.19
CA PHE A 513 18.73 -6.77 -3.97
C PHE A 513 19.04 -8.27 -4.17
N PHE A 514 18.87 -9.10 -3.13
CA PHE A 514 18.95 -10.55 -3.27
C PHE A 514 17.88 -11.10 -4.23
N ALA A 515 16.67 -10.56 -4.22
CA ALA A 515 15.61 -10.94 -5.16
C ALA A 515 15.89 -10.53 -6.62
N LYS A 516 16.82 -9.59 -6.86
CA LYS A 516 17.24 -9.14 -8.19
C LYS A 516 18.56 -9.77 -8.64
N ASP A 517 19.38 -10.28 -7.73
CA ASP A 517 20.66 -10.88 -8.08
C ASP A 517 20.47 -12.17 -8.89
N GLU A 518 21.09 -12.19 -10.07
CA GLU A 518 20.99 -13.28 -11.02
C GLU A 518 21.50 -14.61 -10.46
N ARG A 519 22.56 -14.59 -9.63
CA ARG A 519 23.15 -15.78 -9.01
C ARG A 519 22.19 -16.37 -7.97
N VAL A 520 21.51 -15.51 -7.22
CA VAL A 520 20.50 -15.89 -6.23
C VAL A 520 19.29 -16.53 -6.92
N LEU A 521 18.67 -15.87 -7.89
CA LEU A 521 17.51 -16.41 -8.60
C LEU A 521 17.82 -17.73 -9.33
N LEU A 522 18.94 -17.82 -10.06
CA LEU A 522 19.32 -19.04 -10.77
C LEU A 522 19.65 -20.22 -9.84
N SER A 523 20.04 -19.95 -8.59
CA SER A 523 20.35 -21.01 -7.61
C SER A 523 19.14 -21.92 -7.38
N PHE A 524 17.93 -21.34 -7.22
CA PHE A 524 16.71 -22.08 -6.88
C PHE A 524 15.67 -22.17 -8.01
N ALA A 525 15.60 -21.22 -8.96
CA ALA A 525 14.53 -21.20 -9.97
C ALA A 525 14.52 -22.46 -10.87
N ARG A 526 13.38 -23.15 -10.93
CA ARG A 526 13.17 -24.40 -11.70
C ARG A 526 11.78 -24.43 -12.34
N HIS A 527 11.71 -24.83 -13.60
CA HIS A 527 10.44 -24.93 -14.32
C HIS A 527 9.50 -25.96 -13.67
N HIS A 528 8.30 -25.55 -13.30
CA HIS A 528 7.35 -26.29 -12.45
C HIS A 528 6.81 -27.62 -13.04
N LYS A 529 7.07 -27.90 -14.33
CA LYS A 529 6.74 -29.18 -15.03
C LYS A 529 7.98 -30.04 -15.32
N THR A 530 8.98 -29.49 -16.00
CA THR A 530 10.18 -30.21 -16.47
C THR A 530 11.29 -30.32 -15.43
N GLY A 531 11.30 -29.45 -14.41
CA GLY A 531 12.37 -29.35 -13.41
C GLY A 531 13.66 -28.70 -13.91
N GLU A 532 13.68 -28.20 -15.15
CA GLU A 532 14.84 -27.56 -15.77
C GLU A 532 15.17 -26.21 -15.10
N ARG A 533 16.44 -25.81 -15.19
CA ARG A 533 16.90 -24.52 -14.60
C ARG A 533 16.45 -23.36 -15.48
N LEU A 534 16.10 -22.24 -14.83
CA LEU A 534 15.82 -20.98 -15.51
C LEU A 534 16.97 -20.58 -16.45
N PRO A 535 16.72 -20.37 -17.76
CA PRO A 535 17.75 -19.88 -18.67
C PRO A 535 18.20 -18.46 -18.28
N GLN A 536 19.52 -18.27 -18.12
CA GLN A 536 20.12 -16.97 -17.78
C GLN A 536 19.70 -15.83 -18.75
N ALA A 537 19.59 -16.14 -20.05
CA ALA A 537 19.13 -15.19 -21.06
C ALA A 537 17.65 -14.82 -20.92
N LEU A 538 16.79 -15.75 -20.46
CA LEU A 538 15.39 -15.49 -20.18
C LEU A 538 15.27 -14.53 -18.99
N LEU A 539 15.98 -14.83 -17.89
CA LEU A 539 16.00 -13.97 -16.70
C LEU A 539 16.45 -12.54 -17.02
N ARG A 540 17.60 -12.37 -17.69
CA ARG A 540 18.12 -11.04 -18.05
C ARG A 540 17.15 -10.22 -18.91
N ARG A 541 16.42 -10.87 -19.82
CA ARG A 541 15.39 -10.21 -20.65
C ARG A 541 14.27 -9.67 -19.77
N HIS A 542 13.63 -10.52 -18.98
CA HIS A 542 12.52 -10.10 -18.11
C HIS A 542 12.96 -9.09 -17.04
N GLN A 543 14.19 -9.16 -16.54
CA GLN A 543 14.75 -8.14 -15.65
C GLN A 543 14.93 -6.79 -16.35
N ALA A 544 15.45 -6.77 -17.59
CA ALA A 544 15.59 -5.53 -18.36
C ALA A 544 14.23 -4.90 -18.75
N ASP A 545 13.23 -5.74 -19.05
CA ASP A 545 11.85 -5.29 -19.30
C ASP A 545 11.21 -4.72 -18.01
N HIS A 546 11.50 -5.32 -16.84
CA HIS A 546 10.99 -4.91 -15.53
C HIS A 546 11.70 -3.69 -14.94
N SER A 547 12.97 -3.45 -15.28
CA SER A 547 13.74 -2.27 -14.83
C SER A 547 13.57 -1.05 -15.74
N PHE A 548 12.56 -1.05 -16.61
CA PHE A 548 12.33 0.01 -17.57
C PHE A 548 11.75 1.26 -16.89
N LEU A 549 12.49 2.38 -16.99
CA LEU A 549 12.19 3.67 -16.34
C LEU A 549 12.39 3.68 -14.81
N ASP A 550 13.17 2.76 -14.24
CA ASP A 550 13.47 2.71 -12.80
C ASP A 550 14.13 4.01 -12.28
N LYS A 551 14.90 4.74 -13.12
CA LYS A 551 15.53 6.00 -12.71
C LYS A 551 14.53 7.16 -12.72
N CYS A 552 13.67 7.23 -13.74
CA CYS A 552 12.53 8.14 -13.77
C CYS A 552 11.56 7.91 -12.60
N GLU A 553 11.33 6.66 -12.22
CA GLU A 553 10.50 6.32 -11.07
C GLU A 553 11.14 6.78 -9.76
N THR A 554 12.42 6.43 -9.54
CA THR A 554 13.20 6.92 -8.39
C THR A 554 13.19 8.46 -8.31
N PHE A 555 13.32 9.15 -9.44
CA PHE A 555 13.24 10.62 -9.49
C PHE A 555 11.85 11.15 -9.11
N SER A 556 10.78 10.45 -9.48
CA SER A 556 9.41 10.80 -9.08
C SER A 556 9.22 10.67 -7.57
N GLN A 557 9.79 9.62 -6.94
CA GLN A 557 9.84 9.49 -5.48
C GLN A 557 10.59 10.66 -4.82
N ILE A 558 11.68 11.16 -5.43
CA ILE A 558 12.40 12.34 -4.92
C ILE A 558 11.51 13.59 -4.97
N LYS A 559 10.78 13.82 -6.07
CA LYS A 559 9.81 14.94 -6.16
C LYS A 559 8.73 14.85 -5.07
N MET A 560 8.19 13.65 -4.82
CA MET A 560 7.17 13.40 -3.79
C MET A 560 7.71 13.63 -2.37
N ALA A 561 8.93 13.15 -2.07
CA ALA A 561 9.59 13.40 -0.79
C ALA A 561 9.93 14.88 -0.57
N TYR A 562 10.37 15.58 -1.63
CA TYR A 562 10.67 17.00 -1.58
C TYR A 562 9.39 17.83 -1.38
N LEU A 563 8.30 17.47 -2.06
CA LEU A 563 6.98 18.06 -1.85
C LEU A 563 6.51 17.90 -0.40
N ASP A 564 6.59 16.70 0.17
CA ASP A 564 6.24 16.44 1.56
C ASP A 564 7.01 17.36 2.54
N GLN A 565 8.32 17.54 2.34
CA GLN A 565 9.11 18.49 3.14
C GLN A 565 8.68 19.95 2.95
N GLN A 566 8.31 20.38 1.74
CA GLN A 566 7.83 21.74 1.47
C GLN A 566 6.45 22.01 2.10
N LEU A 567 5.52 21.05 1.99
CA LEU A 567 4.20 21.14 2.63
C LEU A 567 4.34 21.19 4.15
N HIS A 568 5.26 20.43 4.74
CA HIS A 568 5.52 20.43 6.19
C HIS A 568 6.61 21.41 6.66
N GLY A 569 7.04 22.32 5.79
CA GLY A 569 8.08 23.32 6.04
C GLY A 569 7.68 24.44 7.01
N ALA A 570 8.28 25.62 6.83
CA ALA A 570 8.13 26.77 7.71
C ALA A 570 6.66 27.15 8.00
N ILE A 571 6.42 27.68 9.19
CA ILE A 571 5.08 28.10 9.64
C ILE A 571 4.64 29.36 8.87
N ASP A 572 3.96 29.14 7.74
CA ASP A 572 3.17 30.11 7.01
C ASP A 572 1.69 29.68 7.01
N PHE A 573 0.77 30.61 7.16
CA PHE A 573 -0.67 30.36 7.12
C PHE A 573 -1.32 30.84 5.81
N ASN A 574 -0.62 31.62 4.99
CA ASN A 574 -1.04 32.03 3.65
C ASN A 574 -0.62 31.00 2.59
N PHE A 575 -1.04 29.75 2.80
CA PHE A 575 -0.50 28.57 2.16
C PHE A 575 -1.45 27.94 1.14
N ASP A 576 -0.92 27.61 -0.04
CA ASP A 576 -1.61 26.88 -1.09
C ASP A 576 -0.83 25.61 -1.46
N PRO A 577 -1.32 24.41 -1.11
CA PRO A 577 -0.64 23.15 -1.42
C PRO A 577 -0.63 22.84 -2.92
N LEU A 578 -1.61 23.32 -3.71
CA LEU A 578 -1.64 23.12 -5.16
C LEU A 578 -0.52 23.92 -5.84
N ARG A 579 -0.37 25.19 -5.47
CA ARG A 579 0.75 26.01 -5.93
C ARG A 579 2.09 25.41 -5.53
N CYS A 580 2.22 24.95 -4.27
CA CYS A 580 3.44 24.31 -3.77
C CYS A 580 3.83 23.10 -4.64
N TYR A 581 2.86 22.23 -4.94
CA TYR A 581 3.04 21.10 -5.86
C TYR A 581 3.54 21.53 -7.24
N HIS A 582 2.86 22.47 -7.89
CA HIS A 582 3.28 22.93 -9.21
C HIS A 582 4.63 23.67 -9.20
N ASP A 583 5.01 24.32 -8.09
CA ASP A 583 6.33 24.93 -7.93
C ASP A 583 7.45 23.87 -7.81
N VAL A 584 7.20 22.75 -7.11
CA VAL A 584 8.12 21.59 -7.07
C VAL A 584 8.26 20.92 -8.44
N GLU A 585 7.14 20.70 -9.13
CA GLU A 585 7.13 20.13 -10.49
C GLU A 585 7.84 21.04 -11.51
N ARG A 586 7.69 22.38 -11.38
CA ARG A 586 8.46 23.36 -12.16
C ARG A 586 9.96 23.34 -11.83
N HIS A 587 10.34 23.11 -10.57
CA HIS A 587 11.74 23.10 -10.16
C HIS A 587 12.52 21.91 -10.74
N PHE A 588 11.92 20.72 -10.77
CA PHE A 588 12.60 19.50 -11.21
C PHE A 588 12.50 19.21 -12.73
N GLU A 589 11.55 19.84 -13.44
CA GLU A 589 11.29 19.75 -14.90
C GLU A 589 10.87 18.36 -15.44
N ALA A 590 11.50 17.26 -15.00
CA ALA A 590 11.27 15.92 -15.53
C ALA A 590 9.86 15.41 -15.19
N PHE A 591 9.12 14.95 -16.21
CA PHE A 591 7.71 14.59 -16.10
C PHE A 591 6.90 15.65 -15.34
N LYS A 592 7.16 16.94 -15.60
CA LYS A 592 6.47 18.05 -14.91
C LYS A 592 4.95 17.97 -15.08
N ASP A 593 4.22 17.96 -13.97
CA ASP A 593 2.79 18.26 -13.90
C ASP A 593 2.57 19.67 -13.33
N ASP A 594 2.20 20.61 -14.19
CA ASP A 594 1.76 21.95 -13.81
C ASP A 594 0.27 22.20 -14.08
N GLU A 595 -0.54 21.13 -14.08
CA GLU A 595 -1.98 21.18 -14.42
C GLU A 595 -2.93 20.46 -13.45
N SER A 596 -2.60 19.26 -12.97
CA SER A 596 -3.54 18.50 -12.11
C SER A 596 -3.52 18.98 -10.65
N SER A 597 -4.46 18.48 -9.86
CA SER A 597 -4.46 18.65 -8.39
C SER A 597 -4.03 17.39 -7.63
N TRP A 598 -3.13 16.58 -8.21
CA TRP A 598 -2.67 15.29 -7.67
C TRP A 598 -2.20 15.35 -6.20
N VAL A 599 -1.64 16.46 -5.75
CA VAL A 599 -1.25 16.64 -4.33
C VAL A 599 -2.40 16.40 -3.35
N ALA A 600 -3.64 16.70 -3.74
CA ALA A 600 -4.84 16.41 -2.96
C ALA A 600 -5.32 14.94 -3.04
N LYS A 601 -4.55 14.08 -3.73
CA LYS A 601 -4.68 12.61 -3.78
C LYS A 601 -3.48 11.91 -3.10
N PHE A 602 -2.49 12.65 -2.60
CA PHE A 602 -1.27 12.10 -2.00
C PHE A 602 -1.53 11.68 -0.53
N GLY A 603 -2.24 10.56 -0.35
CA GLY A 603 -2.72 10.08 0.97
C GLY A 603 -1.63 9.86 2.03
N HIS A 604 -0.40 9.60 1.60
CA HIS A 604 0.76 9.49 2.50
C HIS A 604 1.03 10.77 3.30
N LEU A 605 0.56 11.93 2.85
CA LEU A 605 0.64 13.15 3.65
C LEU A 605 -0.08 13.00 5.00
N TYR A 606 -1.10 12.14 5.15
CA TYR A 606 -1.68 11.88 6.48
C TYR A 606 -0.79 11.00 7.36
N SER A 607 -0.43 9.79 6.94
CA SER A 607 0.34 8.85 7.79
C SER A 607 1.85 9.14 7.86
N TYR A 608 2.41 9.86 6.89
CA TYR A 608 3.86 10.11 6.70
C TYR A 608 4.22 11.59 6.55
N GLY A 609 3.42 12.53 7.03
CA GLY A 609 3.76 13.95 6.92
C GLY A 609 5.17 14.25 7.44
N ALA A 610 6.02 14.82 6.59
CA ALA A 610 7.45 15.07 6.77
C ALA A 610 8.38 13.84 6.83
N MET A 611 7.91 12.63 6.54
CA MET A 611 8.67 11.38 6.63
C MET A 611 8.83 10.63 5.30
N TYR A 612 8.29 11.13 4.18
CA TYR A 612 8.28 10.38 2.91
C TYR A 612 9.67 10.13 2.29
N TYR A 613 10.70 10.87 2.72
CA TYR A 613 12.08 10.66 2.28
C TYR A 613 12.70 9.33 2.77
N SER A 614 12.15 8.72 3.84
CA SER A 614 12.67 7.51 4.49
C SER A 614 12.97 6.39 3.49
N TYR A 615 12.03 6.09 2.58
CA TYR A 615 12.20 5.08 1.52
C TYR A 615 13.47 5.27 0.67
N LEU A 616 13.77 6.51 0.30
CA LEU A 616 14.96 6.82 -0.50
C LEU A 616 16.22 6.73 0.35
N PHE A 617 16.14 7.13 1.62
CA PHE A 617 17.25 7.08 2.55
C PHE A 617 17.64 5.64 2.91
N ASP A 618 16.66 4.82 3.31
CA ASP A 618 16.84 3.38 3.53
C ASP A 618 17.32 2.65 2.27
N ARG A 619 16.82 3.01 1.09
CA ARG A 619 17.28 2.43 -0.19
C ARG A 619 18.72 2.81 -0.50
N VAL A 620 19.16 4.04 -0.21
CA VAL A 620 20.56 4.46 -0.31
C VAL A 620 21.43 3.65 0.66
N ILE A 621 21.05 3.53 1.93
CA ILE A 621 21.81 2.74 2.92
C ILE A 621 21.88 1.26 2.50
N ALA A 622 20.75 0.67 2.04
CA ALA A 622 20.69 -0.70 1.56
C ALA A 622 21.60 -0.93 0.35
N THR A 623 21.64 0.04 -0.58
CA THR A 623 22.57 0.03 -1.73
C THR A 623 24.02 0.00 -1.25
N ARG A 624 24.39 0.91 -0.34
CA ARG A 624 25.76 1.00 0.21
C ARG A 624 26.18 -0.28 0.95
N ILE A 625 25.27 -0.91 1.70
CA ILE A 625 25.52 -2.19 2.39
C ILE A 625 25.62 -3.35 1.39
N TRP A 626 24.73 -3.42 0.40
CA TRP A 626 24.78 -4.42 -0.67
C TRP A 626 26.13 -4.39 -1.40
N GLU A 627 26.54 -3.20 -1.84
CA GLU A 627 27.82 -2.95 -2.50
C GLU A 627 29.03 -3.37 -1.65
N HIS A 628 29.01 -3.06 -0.35
CA HIS A 628 30.11 -3.34 0.58
C HIS A 628 30.21 -4.81 1.00
N LEU A 629 29.07 -5.50 1.13
CA LEU A 629 29.02 -6.83 1.75
C LEU A 629 28.68 -7.99 0.80
N PHE A 630 27.84 -7.77 -0.22
CA PHE A 630 27.16 -8.86 -0.94
C PHE A 630 27.30 -8.79 -2.47
N ALA A 631 27.71 -7.65 -3.04
CA ALA A 631 27.88 -7.52 -4.48
C ALA A 631 28.93 -8.50 -5.05
N GLU A 632 30.07 -8.69 -4.37
CA GLU A 632 31.08 -9.67 -4.76
C GLU A 632 30.57 -11.12 -4.61
N ASP A 633 30.02 -11.47 -3.44
CA ASP A 633 29.41 -12.77 -3.16
C ASP A 633 28.14 -12.65 -2.28
N PRO A 634 26.93 -12.88 -2.85
CA PRO A 634 25.68 -12.80 -2.11
C PRO A 634 25.48 -14.00 -1.17
N PHE A 635 26.31 -15.05 -1.26
CA PHE A 635 26.21 -16.20 -0.37
C PHE A 635 27.19 -16.15 0.81
N SER A 636 28.00 -15.08 0.92
CA SER A 636 29.03 -14.90 1.94
C SER A 636 28.49 -14.95 3.37
N ARG A 637 28.80 -16.04 4.10
CA ARG A 637 28.49 -16.17 5.53
C ARG A 637 29.19 -15.12 6.38
N ALA A 638 30.40 -14.70 6.01
CA ALA A 638 31.13 -13.66 6.77
C ALA A 638 30.44 -12.30 6.65
N SER A 639 29.94 -11.97 5.45
CA SER A 639 29.17 -10.75 5.19
C SER A 639 27.82 -10.76 5.91
N GLY A 640 27.11 -11.88 5.87
CA GLY A 640 25.84 -12.05 6.57
C GLY A 640 25.98 -12.06 8.10
N ASP A 641 27.00 -12.73 8.65
CA ASP A 641 27.36 -12.64 10.07
C ASP A 641 27.69 -11.20 10.46
N LYS A 642 28.41 -10.43 9.62
CA LYS A 642 28.71 -9.02 9.89
C LYS A 642 27.44 -8.16 9.90
N PHE A 643 26.55 -8.31 8.91
CA PHE A 643 25.27 -7.60 8.89
C PHE A 643 24.38 -7.96 10.08
N GLN A 644 24.26 -9.25 10.41
CA GLN A 644 23.53 -9.70 11.60
C GLN A 644 24.11 -9.11 12.89
N ASN A 645 25.44 -9.12 13.06
CA ASN A 645 26.09 -8.69 14.29
C ASN A 645 26.22 -7.18 14.45
N GLN A 646 26.25 -6.41 13.37
CA GLN A 646 26.36 -4.94 13.42
C GLN A 646 25.05 -4.21 13.18
N VAL A 647 24.06 -4.84 12.55
CA VAL A 647 22.74 -4.25 12.29
C VAL A 647 21.66 -5.04 13.02
N LEU A 648 21.28 -6.22 12.50
CA LEU A 648 20.01 -6.86 12.88
C LEU A 648 19.89 -7.19 14.37
N LYS A 649 20.97 -7.64 15.04
CA LYS A 649 20.88 -8.11 16.43
C LYS A 649 20.42 -7.05 17.42
N TRP A 650 20.58 -5.77 17.07
CA TRP A 650 20.29 -4.66 17.97
C TRP A 650 18.81 -4.26 17.98
N GLY A 651 18.02 -4.61 16.95
CA GLY A 651 16.71 -4.02 16.74
C GLY A 651 16.81 -2.48 16.75
N GLY A 652 16.04 -1.82 17.61
CA GLY A 652 16.15 -0.37 17.89
C GLY A 652 16.97 0.01 19.12
N SER A 653 17.71 -0.91 19.75
CA SER A 653 18.41 -0.65 21.03
C SER A 653 19.66 0.25 20.94
N ARG A 654 20.08 0.63 19.73
CA ARG A 654 21.31 1.38 19.44
C ARG A 654 21.09 2.34 18.26
N ASP A 655 21.75 3.50 18.29
CA ASP A 655 21.62 4.54 17.26
C ASP A 655 21.95 3.96 15.87
N PRO A 656 21.01 3.98 14.90
CA PRO A 656 21.24 3.53 13.53
C PRO A 656 22.49 4.11 12.86
N TRP A 657 22.89 5.34 13.17
CA TRP A 657 24.14 5.93 12.63
C TRP A 657 25.39 5.18 13.09
N GLU A 658 25.39 4.64 14.31
CA GLU A 658 26.46 3.75 14.76
C GLU A 658 26.41 2.41 14.04
N LEU A 659 25.21 1.84 13.82
CA LEU A 659 25.03 0.56 13.14
C LEU A 659 25.53 0.64 11.69
N VAL A 660 25.15 1.69 10.97
CA VAL A 660 25.55 1.95 9.58
C VAL A 660 27.05 2.27 9.48
N ALA A 661 27.61 3.03 10.42
CA ALA A 661 29.05 3.28 10.47
C ALA A 661 29.87 2.00 10.72
N ASP A 662 29.43 1.15 11.66
CA ASP A 662 30.14 -0.06 12.05
C ASP A 662 30.06 -1.15 10.97
N VAL A 663 28.92 -1.26 10.26
CA VAL A 663 28.76 -2.24 9.18
C VAL A 663 29.48 -1.82 7.89
N LEU A 664 29.50 -0.52 7.55
CA LEU A 664 30.23 0.02 6.41
C LEU A 664 31.72 0.27 6.68
N GLU A 665 32.16 0.19 7.94
CA GLU A 665 33.52 0.57 8.39
C GLU A 665 33.87 2.04 8.09
N LEU A 666 32.87 2.93 8.18
CA LEU A 666 32.96 4.37 7.92
C LEU A 666 32.65 5.17 9.20
N PRO A 667 33.62 5.40 10.10
CA PRO A 667 33.39 6.04 11.40
C PRO A 667 32.88 7.47 11.31
N GLU A 668 33.09 8.15 10.17
CA GLU A 668 32.61 9.50 9.89
C GLU A 668 31.07 9.62 9.93
N LEU A 669 30.38 8.51 9.64
CA LEU A 669 28.92 8.42 9.63
C LEU A 669 28.30 8.49 11.02
N ARG A 670 29.02 8.10 12.08
CA ARG A 670 28.51 8.13 13.47
C ARG A 670 28.04 9.51 13.93
N ARG A 671 28.47 10.58 13.25
CA ARG A 671 28.04 11.95 13.53
C ARG A 671 26.56 12.18 13.25
N GLY A 672 25.98 11.52 12.24
CA GLY A 672 24.59 11.75 11.81
C GLY A 672 24.28 13.22 11.50
N ASP A 673 25.24 13.93 10.89
CA ASP A 673 25.10 15.31 10.44
C ASP A 673 24.86 15.38 8.92
N ALA A 674 24.70 16.59 8.38
CA ALA A 674 24.55 16.78 6.92
C ALA A 674 25.68 16.12 6.12
N ALA A 675 26.93 16.13 6.64
CA ALA A 675 28.06 15.50 5.98
C ALA A 675 27.99 13.97 6.01
N ALA A 676 27.43 13.37 7.07
CA ALA A 676 27.16 11.93 7.12
C ALA A 676 26.07 11.51 6.12
N MET A 677 24.97 12.27 6.01
CA MET A 677 23.94 12.02 4.98
C MET A 677 24.48 12.23 3.56
N GLU A 678 25.32 13.25 3.35
CA GLU A 678 26.00 13.47 2.06
C GLU A 678 27.02 12.37 1.74
N LEU A 679 27.72 11.81 2.74
CA LEU A 679 28.65 10.70 2.54
C LEU A 679 27.93 9.39 2.17
N LEU A 680 26.73 9.16 2.71
CA LEU A 680 25.86 8.05 2.31
C LEU A 680 25.29 8.24 0.88
N SER A 681 24.88 9.45 0.53
CA SER A 681 24.14 9.72 -0.71
C SER A 681 24.99 9.74 -1.97
N HIS A 682 26.32 9.80 -1.84
CA HIS A 682 27.20 9.58 -2.98
C HIS A 682 27.07 8.14 -3.49
N ASN A 683 26.62 7.99 -4.75
CA ASN A 683 26.63 6.72 -5.50
C ASN A 683 28.08 6.29 -5.80
N GLY A 684 28.75 5.83 -4.75
CA GLY A 684 30.20 5.71 -4.63
C GLY A 684 30.73 4.28 -4.52
N ALA A 685 29.97 3.25 -4.92
CA ALA A 685 30.55 1.97 -5.29
C ALA A 685 30.44 1.68 -6.80
N SER A 686 31.06 2.57 -7.58
CA SER A 686 32.17 1.99 -8.35
C SER A 686 33.40 1.96 -7.45
N SER A 687 33.88 0.75 -7.13
CA SER A 687 35.29 0.56 -6.81
C SER A 687 36.07 0.80 -8.11
N GLY A 688 36.33 2.08 -8.43
CA GLY A 688 36.81 2.48 -9.75
C GLY A 688 36.98 3.99 -9.94
N ASP A 689 35.88 4.73 -10.13
CA ASP A 689 35.92 6.04 -10.81
C ASP A 689 35.92 7.25 -9.86
N LYS A 690 36.93 7.35 -8.99
CA LYS A 690 37.39 8.68 -8.53
C LYS A 690 38.02 9.40 -9.73
N LYS A 691 37.45 10.53 -10.15
CA LYS A 691 38.03 11.38 -11.21
C LYS A 691 39.02 12.37 -10.60
N TYR A 692 40.20 12.46 -11.20
CA TYR A 692 41.31 13.33 -10.78
C TYR A 692 41.65 14.29 -11.93
N GLU A 693 41.74 15.59 -11.65
CA GLU A 693 42.11 16.62 -12.64
C GLU A 693 43.60 16.95 -12.54
N VAL A 694 44.42 16.34 -13.40
CA VAL A 694 45.87 16.53 -13.38
C VAL A 694 46.33 17.44 -14.52
N ASN A 695 47.11 18.48 -14.20
CA ASN A 695 47.69 19.39 -15.18
C ASN A 695 48.94 18.79 -15.84
N LEU A 696 48.77 18.15 -16.99
CA LEU A 696 49.83 17.44 -17.71
C LEU A 696 50.54 18.32 -18.76
N SER A 697 51.88 18.36 -18.74
CA SER A 697 52.64 18.88 -19.87
C SER A 697 52.73 17.84 -20.99
N PRO A 698 52.57 18.21 -22.28
CA PRO A 698 52.77 17.28 -23.40
C PRO A 698 54.17 16.64 -23.43
N SER A 699 55.16 17.30 -22.82
CA SER A 699 56.54 16.80 -22.69
C SER A 699 56.77 15.85 -21.52
N SER A 700 55.85 15.76 -20.55
CA SER A 700 56.00 14.90 -19.38
C SER A 700 55.97 13.42 -19.76
N THR A 701 56.79 12.63 -19.06
CA THR A 701 56.81 11.17 -19.17
C THR A 701 55.67 10.55 -18.36
N ILE A 702 55.21 9.37 -18.76
CA ILE A 702 54.16 8.64 -18.02
C ILE A 702 54.59 8.29 -16.59
N ALA A 703 55.90 8.14 -16.33
CA ALA A 703 56.44 8.04 -14.97
C ALA A 703 56.12 9.28 -14.10
N GLU A 704 56.36 10.48 -14.62
CA GLU A 704 56.06 11.74 -13.92
C GLU A 704 54.56 11.93 -13.68
N VAL A 705 53.72 11.51 -14.64
CA VAL A 705 52.25 11.53 -14.48
C VAL A 705 51.81 10.62 -13.33
N LYS A 706 52.40 9.43 -13.21
CA LYS A 706 52.11 8.51 -12.09
C LYS A 706 52.55 9.06 -10.75
N GLU A 707 53.69 9.75 -10.71
CA GLU A 707 54.19 10.37 -9.48
C GLU A 707 53.28 11.52 -9.01
N GLN A 708 52.78 12.35 -9.94
CA GLN A 708 51.76 13.36 -9.63
C GLN A 708 50.47 12.72 -9.10
N LEU A 709 49.96 11.69 -9.79
CA LEU A 709 48.79 10.92 -9.33
C LEU A 709 49.02 10.20 -7.99
N ALA A 710 50.25 9.86 -7.62
CA ALA A 710 50.53 9.26 -6.31
C ALA A 710 50.40 10.27 -5.15
N GLY A 711 50.43 11.57 -5.43
CA GLY A 711 50.12 12.63 -4.47
C GLY A 711 48.62 12.90 -4.30
N GLU A 712 47.79 12.52 -5.29
CA GLU A 712 46.34 12.73 -5.30
C GLU A 712 45.52 11.44 -5.02
N THR A 713 46.14 10.27 -5.17
CA THR A 713 45.48 8.96 -5.03
C THR A 713 46.15 8.07 -3.97
N ASP A 714 45.37 7.18 -3.35
CA ASP A 714 45.86 6.16 -2.40
C ASP A 714 46.62 5.00 -3.10
N ILE A 715 47.21 5.25 -4.29
CA ILE A 715 47.88 4.25 -5.13
C ILE A 715 49.31 4.73 -5.44
N PRO A 716 50.34 4.13 -4.81
CA PRO A 716 51.75 4.41 -5.13
C PRO A 716 52.07 4.23 -6.61
N ALA A 717 52.96 5.07 -7.16
CA ALA A 717 53.26 5.14 -8.60
C ALA A 717 53.69 3.80 -9.23
N ASP A 718 54.44 2.97 -8.49
CA ASP A 718 54.85 1.61 -8.90
C ASP A 718 53.67 0.63 -9.01
N ARG A 719 52.57 0.94 -8.32
CA ARG A 719 51.30 0.22 -8.35
C ARG A 719 50.26 0.90 -9.25
N GLN A 720 50.60 1.94 -10.00
CA GLN A 720 49.68 2.54 -10.97
C GLN A 720 49.87 1.95 -12.37
N ARG A 721 48.76 1.67 -13.03
CA ARG A 721 48.70 1.35 -14.47
C ARG A 721 47.70 2.30 -15.13
N LEU A 722 48.19 3.15 -16.01
CA LEU A 722 47.38 4.09 -16.79
C LEU A 722 47.02 3.47 -18.15
N ILE A 723 45.77 3.66 -18.57
CA ILE A 723 45.22 3.10 -19.81
C ILE A 723 44.50 4.19 -20.59
N TYR A 724 44.89 4.39 -21.84
CA TYR A 724 44.25 5.33 -22.76
C TYR A 724 44.12 4.71 -24.15
N SER A 725 42.96 4.88 -24.80
CA SER A 725 42.65 4.32 -26.12
C SER A 725 42.98 2.81 -26.24
N GLY A 726 42.63 2.03 -25.21
CA GLY A 726 42.87 0.58 -25.15
C GLY A 726 44.34 0.15 -24.97
N LYS A 727 45.27 1.08 -24.71
CA LYS A 727 46.70 0.79 -24.51
C LYS A 727 47.14 1.12 -23.10
N VAL A 728 47.92 0.24 -22.49
CA VAL A 728 48.66 0.55 -21.26
C VAL A 728 49.78 1.52 -21.60
N LEU A 729 49.81 2.66 -20.90
CA LEU A 729 50.82 3.69 -21.07
C LEU A 729 52.15 3.24 -20.48
N LYS A 730 53.25 3.43 -21.21
CA LYS A 730 54.60 3.04 -20.78
C LYS A 730 55.35 4.21 -20.15
N ASP A 731 55.95 3.95 -19.00
CA ASP A 731 56.65 4.93 -18.14
C ASP A 731 57.67 5.82 -18.87
N ALA A 732 58.36 5.27 -19.88
CA ALA A 732 59.40 5.97 -20.66
C ALA A 732 58.88 6.75 -21.89
N GLU A 733 57.59 6.66 -22.22
CA GLU A 733 56.97 7.42 -23.31
C GLU A 733 56.33 8.72 -22.76
N THR A 734 56.11 9.73 -23.61
CA THR A 734 55.52 11.03 -23.18
C THR A 734 54.02 11.10 -23.43
N VAL A 735 53.33 12.01 -22.73
CA VAL A 735 51.89 12.28 -22.93
C VAL A 735 51.57 12.59 -24.41
N ALA A 736 52.43 13.38 -25.08
CA ALA A 736 52.28 13.69 -26.51
C ALA A 736 52.36 12.45 -27.43
N ALA A 737 53.13 11.42 -27.08
CA ALA A 737 53.25 10.19 -27.88
C ALA A 737 51.91 9.45 -28.03
N TYR A 738 51.02 9.59 -27.05
CA TYR A 738 49.70 8.98 -27.03
C TYR A 738 48.59 9.87 -27.63
N LYS A 739 48.91 11.09 -28.07
CA LYS A 739 47.95 12.07 -28.62
C LYS A 739 46.79 12.40 -27.67
N ILE A 740 47.05 12.40 -26.37
CA ILE A 740 46.10 12.85 -25.35
C ILE A 740 45.89 14.36 -25.54
N GLN A 741 44.64 14.82 -25.42
CA GLN A 741 44.23 16.21 -25.58
C GLN A 741 43.50 16.67 -24.31
N ASP A 742 43.28 17.97 -24.19
CA ASP A 742 42.49 18.54 -23.10
C ASP A 742 41.07 17.94 -23.08
N GLY A 743 40.53 17.68 -21.88
CA GLY A 743 39.26 16.98 -21.68
C GLY A 743 39.24 15.47 -21.97
N HIS A 744 40.37 14.82 -22.32
CA HIS A 744 40.42 13.37 -22.53
C HIS A 744 40.60 12.58 -21.22
N THR A 745 39.72 11.60 -20.97
CA THR A 745 39.82 10.69 -19.81
C THR A 745 40.90 9.61 -19.98
N ILE A 746 41.71 9.40 -18.95
CA ILE A 746 42.66 8.28 -18.82
C ILE A 746 42.18 7.38 -17.68
N HIS A 747 42.15 6.06 -17.88
CA HIS A 747 41.75 5.12 -16.83
C HIS A 747 42.96 4.72 -15.97
N LEU A 748 42.88 4.94 -14.66
CA LEU A 748 43.85 4.46 -13.68
C LEU A 748 43.37 3.14 -13.07
N VAL A 749 44.21 2.10 -13.10
CA VAL A 749 43.94 0.82 -12.42
C VAL A 749 45.10 0.39 -11.51
N LYS A 750 44.74 -0.20 -10.36
CA LYS A 750 45.66 -0.62 -9.31
C LYS A 750 46.38 -1.92 -9.65
N GLY A 751 47.71 -1.89 -9.65
CA GLY A 751 48.59 -3.04 -9.82
C GLY A 751 48.72 -3.90 -8.57
N ALA A 752 48.97 -5.20 -8.78
CA ALA A 752 49.26 -6.16 -7.73
C ALA A 752 50.51 -5.76 -6.93
N ALA A 753 50.46 -5.90 -5.61
CA ALA A 753 51.57 -5.54 -4.72
C ALA A 753 52.74 -6.53 -4.81
N LYS A 754 53.97 -6.03 -4.66
CA LYS A 754 55.04 -6.80 -4.03
C LYS A 754 54.92 -6.66 -2.51
N SER A 755 55.19 -7.74 -1.77
CA SER A 755 54.95 -7.85 -0.33
C SER A 755 55.99 -7.12 0.53
N GLY A 756 55.56 -6.34 1.55
CA GLY A 756 56.48 -5.78 2.55
C GLY A 756 55.84 -4.91 3.66
N SER A 757 55.72 -5.48 4.87
CA SER A 757 55.83 -4.86 6.22
C SER A 757 55.12 -3.53 6.61
N ALA A 758 54.09 -3.72 7.45
CA ALA A 758 53.45 -2.92 8.51
C ALA A 758 54.14 -1.71 9.23
N GLY A 759 53.30 -0.70 9.55
CA GLY A 759 53.16 0.00 10.86
C GLY A 759 53.95 1.31 11.11
N PRO A 760 53.64 2.12 12.16
CA PRO A 760 52.36 2.27 12.90
C PRO A 760 51.95 3.74 13.28
N GLU A 761 50.70 3.89 13.75
CA GLU A 761 50.11 4.87 14.72
C GLU A 761 50.61 6.33 14.93
N SER A 762 49.64 7.27 15.09
CA SER A 762 49.61 8.20 16.24
C SER A 762 48.21 8.83 16.47
N THR A 763 47.87 9.12 17.73
CA THR A 763 46.56 9.59 18.24
C THR A 763 46.59 11.03 18.76
N ALA A 764 45.44 11.71 18.83
CA ALA A 764 45.06 12.69 19.89
C ALA A 764 43.62 13.22 19.73
N ALA A 765 42.99 13.66 20.82
CA ALA A 765 41.60 14.15 20.87
C ALA A 765 41.47 15.40 21.76
N SER A 766 40.37 16.19 21.64
CA SER A 766 39.64 16.77 22.80
C SER A 766 38.40 17.63 22.45
N SER A 767 37.24 17.22 22.96
CA SER A 767 36.17 18.01 23.65
C SER A 767 35.50 19.28 23.06
N GLY A 768 34.14 19.25 23.04
CA GLY A 768 33.27 20.44 23.08
C GLY A 768 31.75 20.13 23.02
N GLN A 769 31.02 20.27 24.16
CA GLN A 769 29.53 20.35 24.25
C GLN A 769 29.04 21.81 24.07
N PRO A 770 27.72 22.15 23.93
CA PRO A 770 26.44 21.40 24.11
C PRO A 770 25.53 21.42 22.84
N GLY A 771 24.23 21.04 22.78
CA GLY A 771 23.30 20.34 23.72
C GLY A 771 21.81 20.82 23.63
N ALA A 772 20.87 19.99 24.14
CA ALA A 772 19.40 20.18 24.34
C ALA A 772 18.39 20.07 23.16
N ASN A 773 17.45 19.09 23.32
CA ASN A 773 15.96 19.08 23.12
C ASN A 773 15.30 19.57 21.80
N SER A 774 14.14 19.07 21.33
CA SER A 774 13.08 18.18 21.91
C SER A 774 12.23 17.43 20.84
N ASP A 775 11.41 16.46 21.28
CA ASP A 775 10.67 15.47 20.46
C ASP A 775 9.18 15.70 20.21
N THR A 776 8.62 14.92 19.28
CA THR A 776 7.43 15.30 18.48
C THR A 776 6.57 14.13 17.97
N SER A 777 5.24 14.32 17.88
CA SER A 777 4.26 13.23 17.74
C SER A 777 3.36 13.30 16.50
N SER A 778 3.38 12.21 15.72
CA SER A 778 2.16 11.42 15.51
C SER A 778 1.64 10.87 16.86
N ILE A 779 0.33 10.71 17.03
CA ILE A 779 -0.32 10.27 18.29
C ILE A 779 0.52 9.17 19.00
N PRO A 780 1.10 9.44 20.19
CA PRO A 780 2.13 8.58 20.75
C PRO A 780 1.58 7.24 21.24
N GLN A 781 2.37 6.19 21.01
CA GLN A 781 2.18 4.86 21.61
C GLN A 781 3.28 4.60 22.66
N ASN A 782 3.28 5.42 23.72
CA ASN A 782 3.17 4.90 25.09
C ASN A 782 3.86 3.57 25.39
N ILE A 783 3.10 2.54 25.07
CA ILE A 783 3.46 1.15 25.08
C ILE A 783 3.68 0.79 23.63
N ALA A 784 4.87 0.30 23.32
CA ALA A 784 5.23 -0.08 21.96
C ALA A 784 4.42 -1.32 21.56
N ALA A 785 3.16 -1.14 21.18
CA ALA A 785 2.40 -2.05 20.35
C ALA A 785 3.16 -2.21 19.03
N GLY A 786 3.13 -3.40 18.45
CA GLY A 786 3.83 -3.72 17.22
C GLY A 786 3.47 -2.75 16.11
N GLN A 787 4.36 -2.65 15.12
CA GLN A 787 4.02 -2.18 13.77
C GLN A 787 3.08 -3.19 13.06
N GLY A 788 2.10 -3.73 13.78
CA GLY A 788 1.05 -4.61 13.28
C GLY A 788 -0.05 -3.75 12.67
N ALA A 789 -0.47 -4.10 11.45
CA ALA A 789 -1.40 -3.36 10.59
C ALA A 789 -0.93 -1.97 10.13
N PHE A 790 -0.33 -1.15 11.00
CA PHE A 790 0.53 -0.03 10.59
C PHE A 790 1.97 -0.52 10.42
N ASN A 791 2.19 -1.43 9.46
CA ASN A 791 3.30 -1.25 8.55
C ASN A 791 2.78 -0.25 7.50
N PRO A 792 3.04 1.07 7.63
CA PRO A 792 2.48 2.01 6.68
C PRO A 792 3.30 1.98 5.36
N LEU A 793 4.42 1.23 5.35
CA LEU A 793 5.32 0.95 4.21
C LEU A 793 4.74 -0.20 3.34
N ALA A 794 3.80 -1.00 3.87
CA ALA A 794 3.06 -2.04 3.14
C ALA A 794 2.23 -1.51 1.96
N GLY A 795 1.76 -0.26 2.03
CA GLY A 795 1.13 0.42 0.88
C GLY A 795 2.13 0.97 -0.13
N LEU A 796 3.42 0.95 0.20
CA LEU A 796 4.52 1.61 -0.50
C LEU A 796 5.63 0.66 -0.96
N THR A 797 5.52 -0.65 -0.75
CA THR A 797 6.16 -1.63 -1.65
C THR A 797 5.59 -1.51 -3.08
N GLY A 798 4.36 -1.02 -3.20
CA GLY A 798 3.76 -0.49 -4.43
C GLY A 798 4.18 0.93 -4.81
N ALA A 799 5.17 1.57 -4.15
CA ALA A 799 5.53 2.97 -4.39
C ALA A 799 5.94 3.26 -5.85
N ARG A 800 6.51 2.26 -6.56
CA ARG A 800 6.77 2.33 -8.02
C ARG A 800 5.51 2.64 -8.87
N TYR A 801 4.34 2.62 -8.26
CA TYR A 801 3.03 2.90 -8.86
C TYR A 801 2.21 3.93 -8.04
N ALA A 802 2.77 4.52 -6.97
CA ALA A 802 2.04 5.45 -6.08
C ALA A 802 2.09 6.93 -6.53
N GLY A 803 2.95 7.28 -7.49
CA GLY A 803 3.06 8.63 -8.05
C GLY A 803 2.22 8.86 -9.33
N LEU A 804 1.75 7.79 -9.97
CA LEU A 804 0.97 7.83 -11.21
C LEU A 804 -0.07 6.71 -11.16
N ASN A 805 -1.35 7.00 -11.41
CA ASN A 805 -2.43 6.02 -11.34
C ASN A 805 -2.25 4.86 -12.36
N VAL A 806 -1.56 3.79 -11.97
CA VAL A 806 -1.43 2.54 -12.74
C VAL A 806 -2.33 1.46 -12.10
N PRO A 807 -3.56 1.25 -12.59
CA PRO A 807 -4.36 0.11 -12.20
C PRO A 807 -3.85 -1.20 -12.85
N MET A 808 -3.50 -2.15 -11.97
CA MET A 808 -3.57 -3.61 -12.14
C MET A 808 -2.50 -4.33 -13.00
N PRO A 809 -2.33 -5.66 -12.82
CA PRO A 809 -1.24 -6.45 -13.41
C PRO A 809 -1.26 -6.55 -14.94
N SER A 810 -0.18 -7.10 -15.50
CA SER A 810 -0.07 -7.47 -16.91
C SER A 810 -1.22 -8.37 -17.37
N MET A 811 -1.74 -8.13 -18.59
CA MET A 811 -2.88 -8.84 -19.19
C MET A 811 -2.77 -10.37 -19.22
N GLU A 812 -1.56 -10.94 -19.14
CA GLU A 812 -1.35 -12.38 -19.03
C GLU A 812 -1.95 -12.97 -17.73
N SER A 813 -2.02 -12.21 -16.62
CA SER A 813 -2.59 -12.70 -15.35
C SER A 813 -4.12 -12.80 -15.35
N LEU A 814 -4.78 -12.59 -16.50
CA LEU A 814 -6.22 -12.73 -16.69
C LEU A 814 -6.59 -13.75 -17.78
N GLY A 815 -5.61 -14.51 -18.30
CA GLY A 815 -5.86 -15.68 -19.14
C GLY A 815 -6.29 -15.41 -20.59
N PHE A 816 -6.08 -14.20 -21.12
CA PHE A 816 -6.46 -13.83 -22.49
C PHE A 816 -5.38 -14.23 -23.51
N GLY A 817 -5.67 -15.28 -24.30
CA GLY A 817 -4.79 -15.77 -25.37
C GLY A 817 -4.74 -14.87 -26.61
N ALA A 818 -3.80 -15.17 -27.52
CA ALA A 818 -3.41 -14.29 -28.64
C ALA A 818 -4.41 -14.20 -29.81
N ASP A 819 -5.45 -15.04 -29.84
CA ASP A 819 -6.46 -15.06 -30.92
C ASP A 819 -7.78 -14.44 -30.43
N GLY A 820 -8.24 -13.41 -31.14
CA GLY A 820 -9.34 -12.54 -30.72
C GLY A 820 -10.73 -13.18 -30.74
N MET A 821 -11.69 -12.46 -30.15
CA MET A 821 -13.09 -12.89 -29.92
C MET A 821 -13.76 -13.55 -31.13
N GLN A 822 -14.08 -14.83 -30.98
CA GLN A 822 -15.00 -15.55 -31.86
C GLN A 822 -16.24 -15.98 -31.06
N LEU A 823 -17.43 -15.67 -31.57
CA LEU A 823 -18.69 -15.98 -30.90
C LEU A 823 -18.88 -17.51 -30.78
N PRO A 824 -19.32 -18.05 -29.63
CA PRO A 824 -19.52 -19.48 -29.44
C PRO A 824 -20.55 -20.06 -30.42
N ASP A 825 -20.32 -21.30 -30.88
CA ASP A 825 -21.30 -22.01 -31.70
C ASP A 825 -22.49 -22.55 -30.87
N GLU A 826 -23.52 -23.01 -31.58
CA GLU A 826 -24.79 -23.47 -30.99
C GLU A 826 -24.62 -24.64 -29.99
N SER A 827 -23.62 -25.50 -30.19
CA SER A 827 -23.29 -26.61 -29.29
C SER A 827 -22.50 -26.16 -28.05
N GLN A 828 -21.64 -25.15 -28.21
CA GLN A 828 -20.93 -24.54 -27.08
C GLN A 828 -21.90 -23.73 -26.19
N MET A 829 -22.86 -23.04 -26.79
CA MET A 829 -23.90 -22.31 -26.07
C MET A 829 -24.79 -23.26 -25.25
N GLU A 830 -25.09 -24.46 -25.78
CA GLU A 830 -25.85 -25.49 -25.05
C GLU A 830 -25.06 -26.05 -23.85
N GLN A 831 -23.75 -26.29 -23.99
CA GLN A 831 -22.88 -26.67 -22.86
C GLN A 831 -22.74 -25.56 -21.81
N MET A 832 -22.67 -24.29 -22.23
CA MET A 832 -22.57 -23.16 -21.31
C MET A 832 -23.86 -23.01 -20.48
N MET A 833 -25.03 -23.28 -21.07
CA MET A 833 -26.33 -23.22 -20.40
C MET A 833 -26.59 -24.37 -19.41
N GLU A 834 -25.88 -25.49 -19.51
CA GLU A 834 -25.91 -26.56 -18.51
C GLU A 834 -24.92 -26.34 -17.35
N ASN A 835 -24.03 -25.34 -17.44
CA ASN A 835 -23.05 -25.04 -16.39
C ASN A 835 -23.72 -24.32 -15.18
N PRO A 836 -23.64 -24.87 -13.95
CA PRO A 836 -24.25 -24.25 -12.76
C PRO A 836 -23.75 -22.83 -12.48
N MET A 837 -22.44 -22.58 -12.64
CA MET A 837 -21.86 -21.25 -12.44
C MET A 837 -22.38 -20.23 -13.45
N PHE A 838 -22.65 -20.65 -14.69
CA PHE A 838 -23.23 -19.77 -15.70
C PHE A 838 -24.69 -19.44 -15.39
N GLN A 839 -25.49 -20.43 -14.96
CA GLN A 839 -26.87 -20.20 -14.51
C GLN A 839 -26.94 -19.27 -13.29
N GLU A 840 -26.02 -19.42 -12.33
CA GLU A 840 -25.94 -18.56 -11.16
C GLU A 840 -25.48 -17.14 -11.53
N SER A 841 -24.48 -16.99 -12.40
CA SER A 841 -24.04 -15.68 -12.90
C SER A 841 -25.13 -14.97 -13.72
N MET A 842 -25.92 -15.70 -14.51
CA MET A 842 -27.02 -15.13 -15.29
C MET A 842 -28.23 -14.78 -14.42
N ARG A 843 -28.50 -15.53 -13.34
CA ARG A 843 -29.47 -15.13 -12.31
C ARG A 843 -29.02 -13.88 -11.57
N ALA A 844 -27.75 -13.80 -11.17
CA ALA A 844 -27.17 -12.61 -10.55
C ALA A 844 -27.30 -11.38 -11.47
N MET A 845 -26.91 -11.52 -12.75
CA MET A 845 -26.99 -10.46 -13.77
C MET A 845 -28.43 -9.97 -14.01
N LEU A 846 -29.42 -10.88 -14.06
CA LEU A 846 -30.84 -10.54 -14.19
C LEU A 846 -31.46 -10.05 -12.87
N SER A 847 -30.75 -10.15 -11.75
CA SER A 847 -31.15 -9.61 -10.44
C SER A 847 -30.60 -8.21 -10.16
N ASP A 848 -29.45 -7.86 -10.76
CA ASP A 848 -28.81 -6.56 -10.64
C ASP A 848 -29.63 -5.45 -11.34
N PRO A 849 -30.11 -4.43 -10.60
CA PRO A 849 -30.87 -3.32 -11.18
C PRO A 849 -30.13 -2.54 -12.27
N GLN A 850 -28.80 -2.40 -12.18
CA GLN A 850 -28.00 -1.63 -13.13
C GLN A 850 -27.82 -2.39 -14.45
N MET A 851 -27.60 -3.71 -14.38
CA MET A 851 -27.58 -4.58 -15.57
C MET A 851 -28.95 -4.72 -16.23
N LEU A 852 -30.04 -4.68 -15.46
CA LEU A 852 -31.40 -4.64 -16.01
C LEU A 852 -31.65 -3.34 -16.78
N ASP A 853 -31.25 -2.18 -16.25
CA ASP A 853 -31.36 -0.91 -16.98
C ASP A 853 -30.49 -0.90 -18.24
N PHE A 854 -29.29 -1.47 -18.17
CA PHE A 854 -28.43 -1.66 -19.33
C PHE A 854 -29.11 -2.54 -20.41
N LEU A 855 -29.69 -3.68 -20.05
CA LEU A 855 -30.41 -4.56 -20.98
C LEU A 855 -31.65 -3.89 -21.60
N ILE A 856 -32.39 -3.09 -20.83
CA ILE A 856 -33.54 -2.32 -21.33
C ILE A 856 -33.08 -1.24 -22.32
N GLN A 857 -31.97 -0.54 -22.02
CA GLN A 857 -31.42 0.51 -22.88
C GLN A 857 -30.75 -0.05 -24.15
N GLN A 858 -30.16 -1.25 -24.10
CA GLN A 858 -29.55 -1.94 -25.23
C GLN A 858 -30.58 -2.50 -26.22
N SER A 859 -31.81 -2.80 -25.78
CA SER A 859 -32.87 -3.34 -26.63
C SER A 859 -33.96 -2.29 -26.92
N PRO A 860 -34.07 -1.77 -28.17
CA PRO A 860 -35.04 -0.75 -28.52
C PRO A 860 -36.51 -1.13 -28.23
N GLN A 861 -36.84 -2.43 -28.29
CA GLN A 861 -38.17 -2.93 -27.96
C GLN A 861 -38.45 -2.90 -26.46
N LEU A 862 -37.46 -3.24 -25.62
CA LEU A 862 -37.61 -3.16 -24.16
C LEU A 862 -37.63 -1.70 -23.69
N SER A 863 -36.76 -0.84 -24.22
CA SER A 863 -36.82 0.60 -23.92
C SER A 863 -38.16 1.23 -24.29
N ALA A 864 -38.81 0.78 -25.38
CA ALA A 864 -40.12 1.29 -25.80
C ALA A 864 -41.29 0.84 -24.89
N MET A 865 -41.11 -0.25 -24.13
CA MET A 865 -42.10 -0.72 -23.15
C MET A 865 -42.03 0.04 -21.81
N GLY A 866 -41.03 0.92 -21.62
CA GLY A 866 -40.92 1.78 -20.45
C GLY A 866 -40.83 1.00 -19.12
N PRO A 867 -41.46 1.47 -18.02
CA PRO A 867 -41.39 0.79 -16.72
C PRO A 867 -41.86 -0.67 -16.75
N ALA A 868 -42.80 -1.02 -17.63
CA ALA A 868 -43.30 -2.38 -17.78
C ALA A 868 -42.24 -3.37 -18.32
N ALA A 869 -41.21 -2.88 -19.01
CA ALA A 869 -40.07 -3.71 -19.41
C ALA A 869 -39.29 -4.22 -18.20
N ARG A 870 -39.08 -3.34 -17.21
CA ARG A 870 -38.39 -3.68 -15.97
C ARG A 870 -39.20 -4.65 -15.14
N GLU A 871 -40.50 -4.41 -15.02
CA GLU A 871 -41.44 -5.30 -14.33
C GLU A 871 -41.51 -6.71 -14.99
N MET A 872 -41.52 -6.78 -16.33
CA MET A 872 -41.45 -8.05 -17.07
C MET A 872 -40.13 -8.80 -16.82
N LEU A 873 -38.98 -8.12 -16.95
CA LEU A 873 -37.66 -8.72 -16.74
C LEU A 873 -37.40 -9.13 -15.28
N GLN A 874 -38.04 -8.44 -14.33
CA GLN A 874 -37.97 -8.77 -12.91
C GLN A 874 -38.98 -9.86 -12.49
N SER A 875 -39.97 -10.17 -13.33
CA SER A 875 -40.97 -11.18 -13.01
C SER A 875 -40.35 -12.56 -12.84
N GLU A 876 -40.70 -13.24 -11.74
CA GLU A 876 -40.36 -14.64 -11.46
C GLU A 876 -40.63 -15.55 -12.67
N TYR A 877 -41.76 -15.34 -13.36
CA TYR A 877 -42.13 -16.13 -14.52
C TYR A 877 -41.14 -15.98 -15.69
N PHE A 878 -40.76 -14.75 -16.05
CA PHE A 878 -39.83 -14.49 -17.15
C PHE A 878 -38.39 -14.92 -16.81
N ARG A 879 -37.95 -14.70 -15.56
CA ARG A 879 -36.67 -15.17 -15.04
C ARG A 879 -36.56 -16.69 -15.04
N ASN A 880 -37.63 -17.39 -14.62
CA ASN A 880 -37.68 -18.85 -14.69
C ASN A 880 -37.76 -19.36 -16.13
N MET A 881 -38.39 -18.63 -17.07
CA MET A 881 -38.40 -18.98 -18.49
C MET A 881 -37.00 -18.89 -19.12
N LEU A 882 -36.24 -17.82 -18.84
CA LEU A 882 -34.88 -17.64 -19.37
C LEU A 882 -33.81 -18.51 -18.69
N THR A 883 -34.02 -18.92 -17.43
CA THR A 883 -33.04 -19.70 -16.66
C THR A 883 -33.39 -21.19 -16.52
N ASN A 884 -34.45 -21.66 -17.21
CA ASN A 884 -34.81 -23.07 -17.30
C ASN A 884 -34.37 -23.65 -18.67
N PRO A 885 -33.30 -24.48 -18.72
CA PRO A 885 -32.77 -25.01 -19.98
C PRO A 885 -33.75 -25.94 -20.72
N GLN A 886 -34.72 -26.56 -20.02
CA GLN A 886 -35.75 -27.40 -20.66
C GLN A 886 -36.79 -26.57 -21.41
N MET A 887 -37.15 -25.37 -20.91
CA MET A 887 -38.01 -24.44 -21.65
C MET A 887 -37.26 -23.81 -22.83
N MET A 888 -35.99 -23.43 -22.66
CA MET A 888 -35.26 -22.81 -23.75
C MET A 888 -34.97 -23.78 -24.91
N ARG A 889 -34.71 -25.06 -24.61
CA ARG A 889 -34.65 -26.14 -25.62
C ARG A 889 -35.96 -26.26 -26.40
N SER A 890 -37.11 -26.31 -25.71
CA SER A 890 -38.41 -26.43 -26.40
C SER A 890 -38.76 -25.18 -27.22
N MET A 891 -38.34 -24.00 -26.77
CA MET A 891 -38.50 -22.74 -27.50
C MET A 891 -37.61 -22.67 -28.76
N MET A 892 -36.33 -23.07 -28.69
CA MET A 892 -35.47 -23.18 -29.88
C MET A 892 -35.97 -24.26 -30.85
N GLN A 893 -36.46 -25.39 -30.35
CA GLN A 893 -37.05 -26.45 -31.17
C GLN A 893 -38.36 -25.98 -31.85
N MET A 894 -39.15 -25.14 -31.17
CA MET A 894 -40.34 -24.51 -31.74
C MET A 894 -40.00 -23.46 -32.79
N GLN A 895 -38.96 -22.64 -32.56
CA GLN A 895 -38.46 -21.65 -33.53
C GLN A 895 -37.92 -22.34 -34.80
N ARG A 896 -37.25 -23.49 -34.66
CA ARG A 896 -36.85 -24.35 -35.79
C ARG A 896 -38.05 -24.98 -36.52
N SER A 897 -39.17 -25.27 -35.85
CA SER A 897 -40.38 -25.78 -36.52
C SER A 897 -41.25 -24.70 -37.18
N MET A 898 -41.11 -23.43 -36.77
CA MET A 898 -41.84 -22.28 -37.32
C MET A 898 -41.06 -21.54 -38.42
N GLY A 899 -39.73 -21.74 -38.53
CA GLY A 899 -38.85 -21.03 -39.46
C GLY A 899 -38.33 -21.88 -40.62
N GLY A 900 -38.98 -21.81 -41.78
CA GLY A 900 -38.44 -22.31 -43.06
C GLY A 900 -37.32 -21.42 -43.64
N PRO A 901 -36.54 -21.91 -44.62
CA PRO A 901 -35.23 -21.34 -44.97
C PRO A 901 -35.25 -20.20 -46.00
N SER A 902 -34.15 -19.42 -46.04
CA SER A 902 -33.85 -18.34 -47.00
C SER A 902 -34.62 -17.02 -46.76
N ALA A 903 -34.09 -15.80 -46.94
CA ALA A 903 -32.73 -15.34 -47.28
C ALA A 903 -32.53 -13.84 -46.91
N SER A 904 -31.27 -13.44 -46.81
CA SER A 904 -30.65 -12.17 -47.26
C SER A 904 -31.38 -10.80 -47.22
N ALA A 905 -30.66 -9.83 -46.61
CA ALA A 905 -30.49 -8.41 -47.00
C ALA A 905 -31.60 -7.34 -46.74
N PHE A 906 -31.20 -6.27 -46.01
CA PHE A 906 -31.32 -4.79 -46.23
C PHE A 906 -32.56 -4.18 -46.97
N PRO A 907 -32.95 -2.88 -46.77
CA PRO A 907 -32.16 -1.75 -46.25
C PRO A 907 -32.87 -0.74 -45.30
N ALA A 908 -32.19 0.36 -44.96
CA ALA A 908 -32.71 1.51 -44.20
C ALA A 908 -33.31 2.64 -45.11
N PRO A 909 -34.19 3.53 -44.60
CA PRO A 909 -34.69 4.69 -45.34
C PRO A 909 -34.20 6.05 -44.79
N GLY A 910 -33.79 6.97 -45.68
CA GLY A 910 -33.40 8.34 -45.29
C GLY A 910 -32.68 9.21 -46.32
N GLY A 911 -33.15 9.26 -47.58
CA GLY A 911 -32.60 10.14 -48.63
C GLY A 911 -33.68 10.54 -49.64
N ALA A 912 -33.72 11.82 -50.03
CA ALA A 912 -34.88 12.44 -50.69
C ALA A 912 -34.88 12.40 -52.23
N SER A 913 -36.08 12.37 -52.85
CA SER A 913 -36.45 13.27 -53.97
C SER A 913 -37.85 13.00 -54.55
N ALA A 914 -38.61 14.08 -54.86
CA ALA A 914 -39.68 14.21 -55.88
C ALA A 914 -40.96 13.33 -55.72
N GLU A 915 -42.16 13.68 -56.23
CA GLU A 915 -42.78 14.94 -56.72
C GLU A 915 -44.31 14.73 -56.80
N ALA A 916 -45.09 15.82 -56.80
CA ALA A 916 -46.54 15.89 -57.11
C ALA A 916 -47.52 15.07 -56.24
N GLY A 917 -48.77 15.50 -56.01
CA GLY A 917 -49.44 16.75 -56.37
C GLY A 917 -50.96 16.56 -56.45
N SER A 918 -51.74 17.55 -55.97
CA SER A 918 -53.23 17.64 -56.05
C SER A 918 -54.03 16.54 -55.29
N SER A 919 -55.25 16.76 -54.81
CA SER A 919 -56.02 17.97 -54.46
C SER A 919 -57.29 17.58 -53.68
N THR A 920 -58.07 18.57 -53.23
CA THR A 920 -59.55 18.50 -53.00
C THR A 920 -60.05 17.52 -51.91
N SER A 921 -60.43 18.00 -50.72
CA SER A 921 -61.75 18.62 -50.38
C SER A 921 -62.86 17.56 -50.13
N THR A 922 -63.85 17.70 -49.22
CA THR A 922 -64.44 18.89 -48.56
C THR A 922 -65.45 18.46 -47.46
N ASN A 923 -65.78 19.38 -46.52
CA ASN A 923 -67.07 19.49 -45.76
C ASN A 923 -67.42 18.35 -44.75
N ASN A 924 -68.22 18.50 -43.68
CA ASN A 924 -68.87 19.59 -42.89
C ASN A 924 -69.42 18.93 -41.58
N ALA A 925 -69.93 19.55 -40.51
CA ALA A 925 -69.98 20.88 -39.85
C ALA A 925 -70.70 20.62 -38.47
N GLY A 926 -70.82 21.49 -37.45
CA GLY A 926 -70.45 22.89 -37.15
C GLY A 926 -71.05 23.31 -35.78
N GLY A 927 -70.81 24.55 -35.29
CA GLY A 927 -71.40 25.14 -34.05
C GLY A 927 -70.59 24.88 -32.75
N SER A 928 -70.02 25.87 -32.03
CA SER A 928 -70.60 27.00 -31.25
C SER A 928 -71.33 26.52 -29.96
N THR A 929 -71.06 26.95 -28.71
CA THR A 929 -70.57 28.25 -28.15
C THR A 929 -69.94 28.13 -26.74
N SER A 930 -69.20 29.17 -26.31
CA SER A 930 -68.79 29.60 -24.93
C SER A 930 -69.45 28.98 -23.66
N GLY A 931 -68.80 28.88 -22.48
CA GLY A 931 -67.42 29.22 -22.05
C GLY A 931 -67.25 29.32 -20.51
N SER A 932 -66.01 29.54 -20.03
CA SER A 932 -65.57 29.82 -18.62
C SER A 932 -65.51 28.65 -17.60
N GLY A 933 -64.49 28.70 -16.71
CA GLY A 933 -64.33 27.82 -15.53
C GLY A 933 -63.04 26.97 -15.53
N SER A 934 -62.22 27.08 -14.49
CA SER A 934 -60.93 26.37 -14.34
C SER A 934 -61.06 24.96 -13.76
N GLY A 935 -60.23 24.01 -14.20
CA GLY A 935 -60.15 22.67 -13.57
C GLY A 935 -59.22 21.69 -14.28
N SER A 936 -58.61 20.80 -13.50
CA SER A 936 -57.75 19.67 -13.92
C SER A 936 -58.54 18.51 -14.55
N GLY A 937 -57.92 17.68 -15.39
CA GLY A 937 -58.42 16.33 -15.66
C GLY A 937 -57.93 15.67 -16.97
N SER A 938 -57.43 14.45 -16.85
CA SER A 938 -56.99 13.57 -17.95
C SER A 938 -58.14 12.91 -18.73
N GLY A 939 -57.89 12.46 -19.96
CA GLY A 939 -58.77 11.47 -20.61
C GLY A 939 -58.47 11.18 -22.08
N SER A 940 -57.53 10.29 -22.38
CA SER A 940 -57.38 9.68 -23.71
C SER A 940 -58.34 8.51 -23.91
N ALA A 941 -58.84 8.31 -25.13
CA ALA A 941 -59.42 7.04 -25.57
C ALA A 941 -58.45 6.34 -26.55
N ALA A 942 -58.45 5.00 -26.53
CA ALA A 942 -57.43 4.17 -27.16
C ALA A 942 -57.85 3.55 -28.50
N ALA A 943 -56.89 2.91 -29.18
CA ALA A 943 -57.11 1.82 -30.14
C ALA A 943 -56.28 0.59 -29.71
N ALA A 944 -56.74 -0.62 -30.06
CA ALA A 944 -56.37 -1.86 -29.38
C ALA A 944 -55.29 -2.73 -30.07
N ASN A 945 -54.75 -3.71 -29.35
CA ASN A 945 -53.69 -4.65 -29.77
C ASN A 945 -54.15 -6.13 -29.58
N PRO A 946 -53.73 -7.12 -30.39
CA PRO A 946 -54.49 -8.35 -30.62
C PRO A 946 -54.17 -9.56 -29.70
N PHE A 947 -53.70 -9.36 -28.47
CA PHE A 947 -53.32 -10.46 -27.56
C PHE A 947 -54.48 -11.12 -26.78
N ALA A 948 -55.73 -10.78 -27.12
CA ALA A 948 -56.95 -11.16 -26.38
C ALA A 948 -57.34 -12.66 -26.45
N ALA A 949 -56.48 -13.54 -26.97
CA ALA A 949 -56.82 -14.93 -27.28
C ALA A 949 -56.37 -15.98 -26.24
N LEU A 950 -55.51 -15.64 -25.28
CA LEU A 950 -54.83 -16.67 -24.45
C LEU A 950 -55.43 -16.91 -23.05
N LEU A 951 -56.15 -15.95 -22.45
CA LEU A 951 -56.52 -16.00 -21.01
C LEU A 951 -57.97 -15.55 -20.68
N GLY A 952 -58.92 -15.74 -21.60
CA GLY A 952 -60.35 -15.55 -21.30
C GLY A 952 -60.99 -16.82 -20.72
N GLY A 953 -61.62 -16.75 -19.54
CA GLY A 953 -62.40 -17.89 -19.05
C GLY A 953 -62.86 -17.93 -17.59
N ASN A 954 -63.86 -17.12 -17.25
CA ASN A 954 -64.94 -17.50 -16.31
C ASN A 954 -64.59 -17.81 -14.82
N MET A 955 -64.82 -16.84 -13.93
CA MET A 955 -65.78 -16.97 -12.82
C MET A 955 -65.94 -15.63 -12.08
N GLY A 956 -67.12 -15.03 -12.17
CA GLY A 956 -67.52 -13.91 -11.33
C GLY A 956 -68.90 -14.17 -10.71
N ALA A 957 -69.04 -13.91 -9.42
CA ALA A 957 -70.31 -13.75 -8.71
C ALA A 957 -70.06 -13.20 -7.30
N GLY A 958 -70.68 -12.08 -6.91
CA GLY A 958 -70.53 -11.50 -5.56
C GLY A 958 -70.79 -9.99 -5.49
N LEU A 959 -71.97 -9.54 -5.92
CA LEU A 959 -72.31 -8.12 -6.00
C LEU A 959 -72.97 -7.58 -4.72
N GLY A 960 -72.55 -6.38 -4.26
CA GLY A 960 -73.46 -5.36 -3.69
C GLY A 960 -73.54 -5.19 -2.17
N GLY A 961 -73.50 -3.92 -1.71
CA GLY A 961 -73.93 -3.53 -0.35
C GLY A 961 -73.21 -2.34 0.30
N LEU A 962 -73.49 -1.10 -0.14
CA LEU A 962 -72.99 0.15 0.49
C LEU A 962 -73.92 0.60 1.65
N GLY A 963 -73.37 1.13 2.75
CA GLY A 963 -74.17 1.98 3.67
C GLY A 963 -73.64 2.27 5.09
N GLY A 964 -73.00 3.43 5.29
CA GLY A 964 -73.29 4.28 6.45
C GLY A 964 -72.28 4.43 7.61
N LEU A 965 -71.71 5.63 7.73
CA LEU A 965 -71.25 6.34 8.94
C LEU A 965 -70.08 5.77 9.77
N GLY A 966 -68.98 6.52 9.77
CA GLY A 966 -67.66 6.09 10.25
C GLY A 966 -67.49 5.87 11.76
N GLY A 967 -66.61 4.91 12.06
CA GLY A 967 -66.04 4.65 13.39
C GLY A 967 -65.55 3.21 13.51
N PHE A 968 -64.24 2.98 13.32
CA PHE A 968 -63.53 1.67 13.34
C PHE A 968 -63.84 0.71 12.17
N PRO A 969 -62.96 -0.28 11.88
CA PRO A 969 -61.57 -0.45 12.31
C PRO A 969 -60.56 -0.16 11.18
N GLY A 970 -59.36 0.31 11.54
CA GLY A 970 -58.27 0.46 10.57
C GLY A 970 -57.77 -0.90 10.10
N PHE A 971 -58.03 -1.26 8.84
CA PHE A 971 -57.35 -2.40 8.21
C PHE A 971 -55.89 -2.01 7.95
N ALA A 972 -54.98 -2.74 8.59
CA ALA A 972 -53.56 -2.50 8.52
C ALA A 972 -53.04 -2.59 7.08
N ALA A 973 -52.08 -1.72 6.76
CA ALA A 973 -51.18 -1.95 5.63
C ALA A 973 -50.53 -3.35 5.77
N PRO A 974 -50.20 -4.03 4.66
CA PRO A 974 -49.49 -5.30 4.73
C PRO A 974 -48.22 -5.12 5.56
N ALA A 975 -48.00 -6.02 6.52
CA ALA A 975 -46.81 -5.95 7.37
C ALA A 975 -45.56 -6.03 6.48
N ASP A 976 -44.67 -5.05 6.62
CA ASP A 976 -43.38 -5.08 5.96
C ASP A 976 -42.56 -6.22 6.56
N ASN A 977 -42.49 -7.33 5.83
CA ASN A 977 -41.85 -8.56 6.26
C ASN A 977 -40.32 -8.53 6.05
N ARG A 978 -39.75 -7.42 5.56
CA ARG A 978 -38.31 -7.23 5.56
C ARG A 978 -37.77 -7.15 7.00
N PRO A 979 -36.52 -7.56 7.25
CA PRO A 979 -35.89 -7.41 8.56
C PRO A 979 -35.99 -5.95 9.04
N PRO A 980 -36.28 -5.70 10.33
CA PRO A 980 -36.41 -4.33 10.83
C PRO A 980 -35.12 -3.49 10.64
N GLU A 981 -33.96 -4.15 10.54
CA GLU A 981 -32.69 -3.55 10.13
C GLU A 981 -32.67 -2.99 8.71
N GLU A 982 -33.39 -3.58 7.73
CA GLU A 982 -33.55 -2.99 6.39
C GLU A 982 -34.65 -1.92 6.35
N VAL A 983 -35.69 -2.04 7.18
CA VAL A 983 -36.83 -1.11 7.20
C VAL A 983 -36.50 0.21 7.89
N PHE A 984 -35.65 0.16 8.93
CA PHE A 984 -35.26 1.32 9.73
C PHE A 984 -33.74 1.56 9.71
N GLU A 985 -33.00 1.09 8.70
CA GLU A 985 -31.52 1.12 8.65
C GLU A 985 -30.94 2.49 9.03
N VAL A 986 -31.48 3.55 8.42
CA VAL A 986 -31.04 4.94 8.63
C VAL A 986 -31.36 5.43 10.05
N GLN A 987 -32.56 5.12 10.55
CA GLN A 987 -33.03 5.53 11.88
C GLN A 987 -32.33 4.76 13.01
N LEU A 988 -32.06 3.46 12.82
CA LEU A 988 -31.30 2.63 13.74
C LEU A 988 -29.85 3.10 13.82
N ARG A 989 -29.24 3.44 12.68
CA ARG A 989 -27.91 4.06 12.64
C ARG A 989 -27.88 5.39 13.40
N GLN A 990 -28.88 6.25 13.21
CA GLN A 990 -29.00 7.51 13.97
C GLN A 990 -29.18 7.30 15.48
N LEU A 991 -29.98 6.32 15.92
CA LEU A 991 -30.10 5.98 17.35
C LEU A 991 -28.79 5.42 17.94
N ASN A 992 -28.09 4.57 17.18
CA ASN A 992 -26.80 4.02 17.57
C ASN A 992 -25.73 5.13 17.68
N ASP A 993 -25.65 6.03 16.70
CA ASP A 993 -24.73 7.17 16.71
C ASP A 993 -25.01 8.14 17.88
N MET A 994 -26.25 8.16 18.38
CA MET A 994 -26.67 8.90 19.59
C MET A 994 -26.51 8.12 20.91
N GLY A 995 -25.95 6.91 20.89
CA GLY A 995 -25.61 6.12 22.08
C GLY A 995 -26.65 5.11 22.55
N PHE A 996 -27.78 4.96 21.84
CA PHE A 996 -28.75 3.89 22.09
C PHE A 996 -28.37 2.68 21.22
N PHE A 997 -27.69 1.68 21.78
CA PHE A 997 -27.15 0.55 21.01
C PHE A 997 -27.98 -0.75 21.09
N ASP A 998 -29.03 -0.81 21.91
CA ASP A 998 -29.84 -2.03 22.05
C ASP A 998 -30.81 -2.19 20.88
N PHE A 999 -30.43 -3.02 19.92
CA PHE A 999 -31.14 -3.22 18.67
C PHE A 999 -32.63 -3.55 18.85
N ASP A 1000 -32.97 -4.50 19.73
CA ASP A 1000 -34.36 -4.94 19.92
C ASP A 1000 -35.24 -3.89 20.61
N SER A 1001 -34.68 -3.07 21.51
CA SER A 1001 -35.41 -1.95 22.11
C SER A 1001 -35.54 -0.79 21.13
N ASN A 1002 -34.50 -0.47 20.35
CA ASN A 1002 -34.54 0.55 19.30
C ASN A 1002 -35.56 0.20 18.20
N VAL A 1003 -35.59 -1.05 17.74
CA VAL A 1003 -36.58 -1.53 16.76
C VAL A 1003 -38.00 -1.45 17.33
N ARG A 1004 -38.22 -1.80 18.60
CA ARG A 1004 -39.54 -1.62 19.25
C ARG A 1004 -39.91 -0.14 19.37
N ALA A 1005 -38.98 0.72 19.76
CA ALA A 1005 -39.15 2.16 19.84
C ALA A 1005 -39.59 2.75 18.49
N LEU A 1006 -38.84 2.44 17.43
CA LEU A 1006 -39.10 2.90 16.05
C LEU A 1006 -40.39 2.33 15.47
N ARG A 1007 -40.71 1.05 15.70
CA ARG A 1007 -42.00 0.47 15.30
C ARG A 1007 -43.17 1.17 16.02
N ARG A 1008 -43.01 1.54 17.29
CA ARG A 1008 -44.04 2.25 18.07
C ARG A 1008 -44.18 3.72 17.70
N SER A 1009 -43.09 4.40 17.30
CA SER A 1009 -43.08 5.79 16.83
C SER A 1009 -43.40 5.94 15.34
N GLY A 1010 -43.66 4.84 14.62
CA GLY A 1010 -43.95 4.84 13.18
C GLY A 1010 -42.72 5.16 12.31
N GLY A 1011 -41.51 4.92 12.79
CA GLY A 1011 -40.24 5.21 12.11
C GLY A 1011 -39.66 6.60 12.41
N SER A 1012 -40.21 7.33 13.40
CA SER A 1012 -39.65 8.60 13.86
C SER A 1012 -38.56 8.37 14.92
N VAL A 1013 -37.35 8.86 14.68
CA VAL A 1013 -36.21 8.77 15.61
C VAL A 1013 -36.50 9.51 16.90
N GLU A 1014 -37.06 10.71 16.83
CA GLU A 1014 -37.30 11.58 17.98
C GLU A 1014 -38.36 10.99 18.92
N GLY A 1015 -39.44 10.42 18.35
CA GLY A 1015 -40.44 9.66 19.11
C GLY A 1015 -39.94 8.31 19.64
N ALA A 1016 -38.90 7.73 19.04
CA ALA A 1016 -38.24 6.53 19.56
C ALA A 1016 -37.37 6.86 20.78
N ILE A 1017 -36.60 7.96 20.75
CA ILE A 1017 -35.80 8.45 21.88
C ILE A 1017 -36.70 8.76 23.09
N GLU A 1018 -37.82 9.45 22.88
CA GLU A 1018 -38.75 9.79 23.97
C GLU A 1018 -39.35 8.54 24.63
N ALA A 1019 -39.61 7.48 23.86
CA ALA A 1019 -40.08 6.20 24.40
C ALA A 1019 -38.97 5.42 25.14
N LEU A 1020 -37.73 5.44 24.63
CA LEU A 1020 -36.56 4.77 25.23
C LEU A 1020 -36.19 5.41 26.58
N LEU A 1021 -36.15 6.74 26.65
CA LEU A 1021 -35.77 7.48 27.87
C LEU A 1021 -36.84 7.43 28.96
N ASN A 1022 -38.12 7.40 28.60
CA ASN A 1022 -39.22 7.27 29.55
C ASN A 1022 -39.49 5.82 30.01
N GLY A 1023 -38.64 4.85 29.61
CA GLY A 1023 -38.67 3.47 30.11
C GLY A 1023 -39.92 2.67 29.73
N ASN A 1024 -40.53 2.96 28.58
CA ASN A 1024 -41.89 2.54 28.25
C ASN A 1024 -41.93 1.58 27.04
N ILE A 1025 -40.99 0.60 26.97
CA ILE A 1025 -40.69 -0.27 25.79
C ILE A 1025 -40.46 -1.73 26.18
#